data_AF-A0A1F5N9N4-F1
#
_entry.id   AF-A0A1F5N9N4-F1
#
_cell.length_a   1.000
_cell.length_b   1.000
_cell.length_c   1.000
_cell.angle_alpha   90.00
_cell.angle_beta   90.00
_cell.angle_gamma   90.00
#
_symmetry.space_group_name_H-M   'P 1'
#
loop_
_entity.id
_entity.type
_entity.pdbx_description
1 polymer ?
#
loop_
_entity_poly.entity_id
_entity_poly.type
_entity_poly.pdbx_seq_one_letter_code
_entity_poly.pdbx_strand_id
1 'polypeptide(L)'
;MQLSLKARKAVASGLAASSLLWAASGALPQLASAAVHSDGCLVLSGGIVWMITGGTRRGFTSAEVFMSHGYNFGQVVAATAEDVALPVGPIMTYADGTLVMGPNDPLVYLVANGQKRGFTTGSVFTGLGYSFSNIQVAPVNTFSDLPTGSNIDSSAIAHPAGTRVITGGAVWLMTATGRMGYPSGAVFTSYGIGFEKVVGANSYDLAMADQGAVSMRAACTGGGTTPPPVSGSLNVSLAGPASSTLIIDSTDGGAGNYSQSIAPLANFVFTGSGTVTSLTLMRTGVSTDAMVSNLYLFDGATRLTDAGTFSSNNLTFANPSGLFTVSGSRTITARADLDDGSYSGQTLGVNLTAVALSSGTVGGLPVVGNLHNSAAAELATVAVGAPTDAGASDPGTDITVWQSTFTVGVRDVTMSRLALRQINNIVNSDVKNFRVLVDGVQVASTQNIDANGYVTFSGFSKLLKTGSPVIKVIADVIGGSSRTLEMSLRNKADVDVVDSQYLVNVGATGTFPADSDGVAINNGTMTVTKTTDSPAGNVTNNASSVKLGKWTFTAYGEPIKVENLDVAIDTSGTDSEYTLRNGKLFVNGGQVGSTKGLVAAGAAATAANFTTNFIVNPGTPATVELYSDIYDEETGGAELVATDTIQAYVIDNDGSNATRQVSLGSFDVPTGSDIAANQLTVAEGASTLASLASYPNQSTVAPQTNYKLGAWTLTGSATEDINITTFSLDIDEVTGATFNESDLSNLYLKYGSNTTSIKSTPTAADNDWSVNYTLMMNSSLTIELYGDIGAAANITDNDSVKTDLTSTGTTVQSGIADSEADKDGQTIIEVAGTFATSLDAASAASMLVDDSGTVEVARFKVASTYDSVNLTEVDVNLATATAVSQVVLKNASTGATLATMPAATSMLFTGFSVNVPANGSIVLGVELVMATIGPNAGTTDSDITATLDSVKYTSVSSGAVTTNGTDRPGNTMYAYKSVPLISRVELPTGTLTGGTQTLAKFTVSSNGTGAVAWKEVLIEIAKTGGAADGAGTDPTLASVAIHNADTGAVVTAVETFISADGDGAGTDTATNCEELDTACDLLITIGTKADDDVEELISGARTYEVKATVGGTLASNDNILADLQRNTTTHAASAAFLTNDNSGDATLGDGHSFVWSDASALSHDTGTTDWQGDFLVKNLSLNSWTLVKP
;
A
#
# COMPACT_ATOMS: atom_id res chain seq x y z
N MET A 1 11.04 -8.18 3.94
CA MET A 1 11.08 -7.00 3.04
C MET A 1 11.62 -7.45 1.68
N GLN A 2 10.77 -7.77 0.70
CA GLN A 2 11.24 -7.94 -0.68
C GLN A 2 11.09 -6.59 -1.39
N LEU A 3 12.20 -5.88 -1.61
CA LEU A 3 12.22 -4.69 -2.46
C LEU A 3 11.68 -5.03 -3.86
N SER A 4 10.85 -4.13 -4.41
CA SER A 4 10.29 -4.26 -5.77
C SER A 4 11.40 -4.31 -6.82
N LEU A 5 11.13 -5.00 -7.94
CA LEU A 5 12.09 -5.23 -9.02
C LEU A 5 12.71 -3.93 -9.60
N LYS A 6 11.98 -2.81 -9.53
CA LYS A 6 12.45 -1.49 -9.99
C LYS A 6 13.47 -0.86 -9.03
N ALA A 7 13.27 -1.01 -7.71
CA ALA A 7 14.22 -0.55 -6.70
C ALA A 7 15.50 -1.39 -6.67
N ARG A 8 15.40 -2.72 -6.92
CA ARG A 8 16.56 -3.59 -7.10
C ARG A 8 17.41 -3.19 -8.32
N LYS A 9 16.76 -2.75 -9.41
CA LYS A 9 17.46 -2.29 -10.61
C LYS A 9 18.20 -0.97 -10.38
N ALA A 10 17.61 0.01 -9.69
CA ALA A 10 18.25 1.32 -9.46
C ALA A 10 19.53 1.22 -8.59
N VAL A 11 19.56 0.32 -7.61
CA VAL A 11 20.76 0.07 -6.77
C VAL A 11 21.79 -0.83 -7.48
N ALA A 12 21.34 -1.80 -8.29
CA ALA A 12 22.23 -2.67 -9.07
C ALA A 12 22.91 -1.95 -10.25
N SER A 13 22.25 -0.97 -10.88
CA SER A 13 22.80 -0.22 -12.02
C SER A 13 23.88 0.82 -11.63
N GLY A 14 24.02 1.16 -10.35
CA GLY A 14 25.07 2.07 -9.87
C GLY A 14 26.37 1.37 -9.44
N LEU A 15 26.37 0.05 -9.24
CA LEU A 15 27.52 -0.70 -8.69
C LEU A 15 28.12 -1.76 -9.63
N ALA A 16 27.48 -2.05 -10.78
CA ALA A 16 27.94 -3.10 -11.70
C ALA A 16 28.95 -2.63 -12.77
N ALA A 17 29.55 -1.44 -12.65
CA ALA A 17 30.52 -0.92 -13.61
C ALA A 17 32.01 -1.09 -13.20
N SER A 18 32.32 -1.82 -12.13
CA SER A 18 33.71 -1.98 -11.69
C SER A 18 34.01 -3.32 -10.99
N SER A 19 33.74 -4.45 -11.64
CA SER A 19 34.35 -5.73 -11.25
C SER A 19 34.30 -6.76 -12.38
N LEU A 20 35.04 -6.51 -13.46
CA LEU A 20 35.52 -7.56 -14.36
C LEU A 20 36.97 -7.24 -14.69
N LEU A 21 37.90 -7.88 -13.96
CA LEU A 21 39.16 -8.44 -14.44
C LEU A 21 40.04 -8.79 -13.23
N TRP A 22 40.11 -10.08 -12.87
CA TRP A 22 41.32 -10.84 -12.56
C TRP A 22 40.97 -12.15 -11.85
N ALA A 23 40.97 -13.24 -12.61
CA ALA A 23 41.11 -14.60 -12.10
C ALA A 23 42.25 -15.25 -12.89
N ALA A 24 43.49 -15.08 -12.43
CA ALA A 24 44.62 -15.96 -12.71
C ALA A 24 45.89 -15.42 -12.04
N SER A 25 46.22 -15.93 -10.85
CA SER A 25 47.56 -16.31 -10.38
C SER A 25 47.58 -16.32 -8.85
N GLY A 26 47.86 -17.49 -8.30
CA GLY A 26 47.91 -17.72 -6.86
C GLY A 26 49.11 -17.03 -6.21
N ALA A 27 48.81 -16.05 -5.37
CA ALA A 27 49.48 -15.76 -4.12
C ALA A 27 48.47 -14.95 -3.30
N LEU A 28 47.97 -15.49 -2.20
CA LEU A 28 47.05 -14.78 -1.30
C LEU A 28 47.87 -13.77 -0.47
N PRO A 29 47.79 -12.45 -0.68
CA PRO A 29 48.00 -11.53 0.41
C PRO A 29 46.82 -11.71 1.37
N GLN A 30 47.11 -11.94 2.64
CA GLN A 30 46.12 -11.87 3.71
C GLN A 30 45.53 -10.45 3.69
N LEU A 31 44.39 -10.27 3.03
CA LEU A 31 43.65 -9.02 3.02
C LEU A 31 43.28 -8.71 4.47
N ALA A 32 43.66 -7.53 4.95
CA ALA A 32 43.23 -7.04 6.24
C ALA A 32 41.69 -7.09 6.29
N SER A 33 41.18 -7.76 7.32
CA SER A 33 39.77 -7.72 7.72
C SER A 33 39.31 -6.25 7.77
N ALA A 34 38.22 -5.94 7.06
CA ALA A 34 37.71 -4.57 6.99
C ALA A 34 37.13 -4.21 8.36
N ALA A 35 37.59 -3.12 8.98
CA ALA A 35 37.12 -2.77 10.33
C ALA A 35 35.59 -2.57 10.37
N VAL A 36 34.98 -2.83 11.54
CA VAL A 36 33.58 -2.48 11.83
C VAL A 36 33.38 -0.98 11.53
N HIS A 37 32.28 -0.64 10.86
CA HIS A 37 31.90 0.75 10.63
C HIS A 37 31.67 1.50 11.95
N SER A 38 31.94 2.80 11.95
CA SER A 38 31.79 3.63 13.16
C SER A 38 30.34 3.71 13.63
N ASP A 39 30.14 3.93 14.93
CA ASP A 39 28.81 4.17 15.50
C ASP A 39 28.10 5.32 14.76
N GLY A 40 26.84 5.11 14.41
CA GLY A 40 26.02 5.99 13.56
C GLY A 40 25.98 5.57 12.09
N CYS A 41 26.79 4.59 11.66
CA CYS A 41 26.77 4.13 10.27
C CYS A 41 25.53 3.33 9.89
N LEU A 42 25.05 3.55 8.66
CA LEU A 42 23.98 2.79 8.04
C LEU A 42 24.56 1.77 7.06
N VAL A 43 24.48 0.49 7.40
CA VAL A 43 25.04 -0.59 6.58
C VAL A 43 23.94 -1.50 6.03
N LEU A 44 24.09 -1.93 4.78
CA LEU A 44 23.17 -2.86 4.12
C LEU A 44 23.69 -4.30 4.25
N SER A 45 22.90 -5.17 4.88
CA SER A 45 23.19 -6.61 4.96
C SER A 45 21.91 -7.42 4.88
N GLY A 46 21.88 -8.44 4.02
CA GLY A 46 20.72 -9.34 3.87
C GLY A 46 19.44 -8.64 3.40
N GLY A 47 19.54 -7.46 2.76
CA GLY A 47 18.40 -6.66 2.34
C GLY A 47 17.73 -5.83 3.46
N ILE A 48 18.34 -5.75 4.64
CA ILE A 48 17.92 -4.91 5.77
C ILE A 48 18.97 -3.81 5.96
N VAL A 49 18.51 -2.58 6.22
CA VAL A 49 19.38 -1.48 6.64
C VAL A 49 19.59 -1.59 8.15
N TRP A 50 20.86 -1.59 8.57
CA TRP A 50 21.27 -1.68 9.95
C TRP A 50 21.99 -0.41 10.37
N MET A 51 21.67 0.11 11.56
CA MET A 51 22.47 1.15 12.20
C MET A 51 23.49 0.50 13.14
N ILE A 52 24.76 0.84 12.98
CA ILE A 52 25.81 0.45 13.93
C ILE A 52 25.74 1.39 15.13
N THR A 53 25.58 0.85 16.33
CA THR A 53 25.55 1.66 17.55
C THR A 53 25.90 0.84 18.78
N GLY A 54 26.80 1.36 19.63
CA GLY A 54 27.18 0.75 20.89
C GLY A 54 27.76 -0.65 20.75
N GLY A 55 28.47 -0.95 19.65
CA GLY A 55 29.00 -2.29 19.37
C GLY A 55 27.93 -3.32 19.01
N THR A 56 26.72 -2.89 18.63
CA THR A 56 25.64 -3.74 18.11
C THR A 56 25.16 -3.21 16.76
N ARG A 57 24.45 -4.05 16.01
CA ARG A 57 23.71 -3.62 14.82
C ARG A 57 22.21 -3.64 15.09
N ARG A 58 21.51 -2.54 14.82
CA ARG A 58 20.06 -2.39 15.04
C ARG A 58 19.34 -2.21 13.71
N GLY A 59 18.41 -3.10 13.40
CA GLY A 59 17.74 -3.13 12.08
C GLY A 59 16.53 -2.20 12.00
N PHE A 60 16.37 -1.51 10.87
CA PHE A 60 15.13 -0.82 10.52
C PHE A 60 14.15 -1.81 9.85
N THR A 61 12.95 -1.95 10.40
CA THR A 61 11.94 -2.92 9.93
C THR A 61 11.05 -2.38 8.81
N SER A 62 11.04 -1.06 8.57
CA SER A 62 10.31 -0.41 7.47
C SER A 62 11.00 0.88 6.99
N ALA A 63 10.60 1.37 5.80
CA ALA A 63 11.13 2.60 5.22
C ALA A 63 10.66 3.85 5.97
N GLU A 64 9.44 3.82 6.49
CA GLU A 64 8.83 4.89 7.28
C GLU A 64 9.60 5.08 8.59
N VAL A 65 9.93 3.97 9.27
CA VAL A 65 10.79 4.02 10.46
C VAL A 65 12.16 4.58 10.10
N PHE A 66 12.80 4.09 9.04
CA PHE A 66 14.09 4.61 8.57
C PHE A 66 14.08 6.12 8.29
N MET A 67 13.07 6.61 7.56
CA MET A 67 12.91 8.02 7.19
C MET A 67 12.50 8.89 8.38
N SER A 68 11.82 8.34 9.40
CA SER A 68 11.49 9.08 10.64
C SER A 68 12.73 9.58 11.38
N HIS A 69 13.86 8.86 11.25
CA HIS A 69 15.17 9.26 11.80
C HIS A 69 15.89 10.31 10.94
N GLY A 70 15.26 10.80 9.87
CA GLY A 70 15.83 11.78 8.94
C GLY A 70 16.90 11.20 8.00
N TYR A 71 16.91 9.88 7.81
CA TYR A 71 17.83 9.22 6.90
C TYR A 71 17.26 9.09 5.49
N ASN A 72 18.16 9.01 4.51
CA ASN A 72 17.85 8.66 3.12
C ASN A 72 18.73 7.50 2.65
N PHE A 73 18.26 6.75 1.64
CA PHE A 73 18.96 5.55 1.17
C PHE A 73 20.33 5.83 0.55
N GLY A 74 20.63 7.07 0.17
CA GLY A 74 21.96 7.48 -0.32
C GLY A 74 23.03 7.50 0.77
N GLN A 75 22.64 7.44 2.05
CA GLN A 75 23.57 7.37 3.20
C GLN A 75 23.95 5.93 3.55
N VAL A 76 23.34 4.93 2.91
CA VAL A 76 23.55 3.51 3.23
C VAL A 76 24.77 2.99 2.47
N VAL A 77 25.70 2.38 3.20
CA VAL A 77 26.90 1.73 2.65
C VAL A 77 26.79 0.21 2.74
N ALA A 78 27.66 -0.52 2.03
CA ALA A 78 27.71 -1.98 2.16
C ALA A 78 28.29 -2.39 3.52
N ALA A 79 27.71 -3.40 4.17
CA ALA A 79 28.24 -3.96 5.41
C ALA A 79 29.56 -4.72 5.18
N THR A 80 30.53 -4.59 6.09
CA THR A 80 31.72 -5.44 6.17
C THR A 80 31.38 -6.79 6.82
N ALA A 81 32.29 -7.77 6.76
CA ALA A 81 32.09 -9.04 7.43
C ALA A 81 32.03 -8.86 8.96
N GLU A 82 32.72 -7.85 9.46
CA GLU A 82 32.86 -7.47 10.85
C GLU A 82 31.60 -6.76 11.36
N ASP A 83 30.94 -5.93 10.55
CA ASP A 83 29.61 -5.40 10.87
C ASP A 83 28.57 -6.51 11.01
N VAL A 84 28.64 -7.50 10.10
CA VAL A 84 27.73 -8.65 10.12
C VAL A 84 27.97 -9.53 11.33
N ALA A 85 29.19 -9.54 11.87
CA ALA A 85 29.55 -10.25 13.08
C ALA A 85 29.09 -9.54 14.38
N LEU A 86 28.65 -8.28 14.33
CA LEU A 86 28.13 -7.61 15.51
C LEU A 86 26.85 -8.26 16.05
N PRO A 87 26.68 -8.34 17.38
CA PRO A 87 25.43 -8.74 18.00
C PRO A 87 24.25 -7.89 17.50
N VAL A 88 23.11 -8.54 17.27
CA VAL A 88 21.87 -7.84 16.91
C VAL A 88 21.29 -7.19 18.16
N GLY A 89 21.21 -5.86 18.15
CA GLY A 89 20.56 -5.08 19.20
C GLY A 89 19.04 -4.99 18.99
N PRO A 90 18.32 -4.27 19.87
CA PRO A 90 16.89 -4.02 19.69
C PRO A 90 16.59 -3.39 18.33
N ILE A 91 15.45 -3.73 17.73
CA ILE A 91 15.03 -3.11 16.46
C ILE A 91 14.93 -1.58 16.60
N MET A 92 15.08 -0.90 15.47
CA MET A 92 14.79 0.53 15.39
C MET A 92 13.28 0.73 15.31
N THR A 93 12.73 1.58 16.17
CA THR A 93 11.35 2.07 16.12
C THR A 93 11.33 3.52 15.60
N TYR A 94 10.14 4.10 15.41
CA TYR A 94 10.00 5.49 15.00
C TYR A 94 10.82 6.43 15.89
N ALA A 95 11.45 7.43 15.29
CA ALA A 95 12.27 8.39 16.02
C ALA A 95 11.42 9.26 16.96
N ASP A 96 12.00 9.64 18.10
CA ASP A 96 11.39 10.65 18.96
C ASP A 96 11.16 11.97 18.19
N GLY A 97 10.01 12.58 18.41
CA GLY A 97 9.51 13.73 17.67
C GLY A 97 8.69 13.39 16.42
N THR A 98 8.44 12.11 16.13
CA THR A 98 7.61 11.70 14.99
C THR A 98 6.14 11.69 15.37
N LEU A 99 5.30 12.30 14.54
CA LEU A 99 3.84 12.19 14.64
C LEU A 99 3.37 10.96 13.87
N VAL A 100 2.68 10.05 14.54
CA VAL A 100 2.18 8.80 13.95
C VAL A 100 0.70 8.60 14.25
N MET A 101 -0.01 7.97 13.32
CA MET A 101 -1.35 7.44 13.56
C MET A 101 -1.40 5.97 13.15
N GLY A 102 -2.13 5.16 13.93
CA GLY A 102 -2.40 3.78 13.56
C GLY A 102 -3.43 3.71 12.43
N PRO A 103 -3.49 2.62 11.63
CA PRO A 103 -4.40 2.55 10.48
C PRO A 103 -5.88 2.56 10.86
N ASN A 104 -6.20 2.14 12.09
CA ASN A 104 -7.55 2.06 12.65
C ASN A 104 -7.65 2.79 14.01
N ASP A 105 -6.69 3.67 14.32
CA ASP A 105 -6.65 4.40 15.59
C ASP A 105 -7.10 5.86 15.37
N PRO A 106 -8.14 6.34 16.06
CA PRO A 106 -8.65 7.70 15.86
C PRO A 106 -7.74 8.78 16.45
N LEU A 107 -6.75 8.41 17.28
CA LEU A 107 -5.84 9.37 17.91
C LEU A 107 -4.56 9.59 17.09
N VAL A 108 -4.06 10.83 17.13
CA VAL A 108 -2.71 11.16 16.70
C VAL A 108 -1.77 10.99 17.89
N TYR A 109 -0.62 10.38 17.66
CA TYR A 109 0.39 10.14 18.68
C TYR A 109 1.68 10.86 18.35
N LEU A 110 2.32 11.44 19.36
CA LEU A 110 3.72 11.84 19.30
C LEU A 110 4.58 10.70 19.86
N VAL A 111 5.60 10.29 19.12
CA VAL A 111 6.63 9.39 19.65
C VAL A 111 7.61 10.20 20.49
N ALA A 112 7.72 9.88 21.77
CA ALA A 112 8.65 10.54 22.68
C ALA A 112 9.15 9.56 23.74
N ASN A 113 10.46 9.56 24.02
CA ASN A 113 11.14 8.60 24.89
C ASN A 113 10.87 7.14 24.47
N GLY A 114 10.77 6.87 23.17
CA GLY A 114 10.47 5.56 22.61
C GLY A 114 9.03 5.07 22.86
N GLN A 115 8.12 5.93 23.30
CA GLN A 115 6.70 5.61 23.55
C GLN A 115 5.79 6.45 22.65
N LYS A 116 4.64 5.90 22.25
CA LYS A 116 3.58 6.67 21.59
C LYS A 116 2.68 7.33 22.63
N ARG A 117 2.55 8.66 22.57
CA ARG A 117 1.75 9.47 23.49
C ARG A 117 0.63 10.17 22.73
N GLY A 118 -0.62 9.80 23.01
CA GLY A 118 -1.77 10.27 22.26
C GLY A 118 -2.19 11.68 22.67
N PHE A 119 -2.51 12.55 21.71
CA PHE A 119 -3.15 13.83 21.98
C PHE A 119 -4.63 13.60 22.28
N THR A 120 -5.15 14.13 23.39
CA THR A 120 -6.56 13.91 23.76
C THR A 120 -7.55 14.70 22.92
N THR A 121 -7.10 15.79 22.28
CA THR A 121 -7.92 16.66 21.42
C THR A 121 -7.08 17.32 20.32
N GLY A 122 -7.73 17.74 19.23
CA GLY A 122 -7.09 18.50 18.15
C GLY A 122 -6.59 19.88 18.59
N SER A 123 -7.22 20.51 19.58
CA SER A 123 -6.80 21.81 20.12
C SER A 123 -5.53 21.73 20.95
N VAL A 124 -5.30 20.62 21.68
CA VAL A 124 -4.02 20.37 22.36
C VAL A 124 -2.90 20.15 21.34
N PHE A 125 -3.20 19.43 20.26
CA PHE A 125 -2.26 19.19 19.15
C PHE A 125 -1.84 20.50 18.46
N THR A 126 -2.79 21.31 17.99
CA THR A 126 -2.50 22.59 17.31
C THR A 126 -2.02 23.67 18.28
N GLY A 127 -2.46 23.63 19.54
CA GLY A 127 -2.00 24.54 20.60
C GLY A 127 -0.52 24.36 20.97
N LEU A 128 0.06 23.18 20.70
CA LEU A 128 1.51 22.91 20.75
C LEU A 128 2.19 23.17 19.39
N GLY A 129 1.52 23.81 18.44
CA GLY A 129 2.10 24.19 17.15
C GLY A 129 2.36 23.02 16.18
N TYR A 130 1.87 21.81 16.47
CA TYR A 130 1.97 20.69 15.54
C TYR A 130 0.99 20.84 14.36
N SER A 131 1.36 20.28 13.20
CA SER A 131 0.55 20.31 11.97
C SER A 131 0.11 18.90 11.56
N PHE A 132 -1.15 18.76 11.16
CA PHE A 132 -1.71 17.51 10.65
C PHE A 132 -1.00 17.03 9.36
N SER A 133 -0.38 17.95 8.60
CA SER A 133 0.42 17.62 7.41
C SER A 133 1.68 16.80 7.71
N ASN A 134 2.12 16.77 8.98
CA ASN A 134 3.34 16.09 9.40
C ASN A 134 3.10 14.69 9.98
N ILE A 135 1.84 14.22 9.98
CA ILE A 135 1.46 12.90 10.51
C ILE A 135 1.88 11.80 9.53
N GLN A 136 2.52 10.76 10.06
CA GLN A 136 2.82 9.54 9.32
C GLN A 136 1.83 8.44 9.68
N VAL A 137 1.18 7.85 8.66
CA VAL A 137 0.33 6.66 8.87
C VAL A 137 1.23 5.45 9.06
N ALA A 138 1.28 4.91 10.28
CA ALA A 138 2.14 3.81 10.64
C ALA A 138 1.45 2.45 10.37
N PRO A 139 2.07 1.53 9.60
CA PRO A 139 1.58 0.17 9.44
C PRO A 139 1.41 -0.56 10.79
N VAL A 140 0.42 -1.46 10.87
CA VAL A 140 0.01 -2.17 12.12
C VAL A 140 1.20 -2.70 12.91
N ASN A 141 2.13 -3.40 12.25
CA ASN A 141 3.30 -4.02 12.88
C ASN A 141 4.27 -2.98 13.48
N THR A 142 4.59 -1.92 12.76
CA THR A 142 5.48 -0.86 13.28
C THR A 142 4.81 0.02 14.34
N PHE A 143 3.48 0.15 14.28
CA PHE A 143 2.70 0.86 15.30
C PHE A 143 2.55 0.05 16.59
N SER A 144 2.54 -1.29 16.50
CA SER A 144 2.54 -2.19 17.67
C SER A 144 3.90 -2.29 18.37
N ASP A 145 5.00 -1.99 17.66
CA ASP A 145 6.36 -1.99 18.24
C ASP A 145 6.60 -0.84 19.24
N LEU A 146 5.70 0.17 19.28
CA LEU A 146 5.76 1.31 20.20
C LEU A 146 4.92 1.07 21.46
N PRO A 147 5.52 1.03 22.66
CA PRO A 147 4.77 1.04 23.92
C PRO A 147 3.95 2.33 24.08
N THR A 148 2.75 2.21 24.64
CA THR A 148 1.88 3.37 24.91
C THR A 148 2.35 4.10 26.17
N GLY A 149 2.61 5.41 26.03
CA GLY A 149 2.94 6.30 27.15
C GLY A 149 1.73 7.13 27.59
N SER A 150 1.91 7.98 28.61
CA SER A 150 0.85 8.88 29.08
C SER A 150 0.41 9.83 27.97
N ASN A 151 -0.90 10.08 27.87
CA ASN A 151 -1.47 11.02 26.92
C ASN A 151 -0.93 12.45 27.10
N ILE A 152 -1.10 13.26 26.06
CA ILE A 152 -0.83 14.69 26.04
C ILE A 152 -2.19 15.38 26.04
N ASP A 153 -2.55 15.96 27.18
CA ASP A 153 -3.87 16.48 27.48
C ASP A 153 -3.92 18.00 27.68
N SER A 154 -2.77 18.68 27.55
CA SER A 154 -2.64 20.12 27.73
C SER A 154 -1.57 20.69 26.80
N SER A 155 -1.82 21.88 26.26
CA SER A 155 -0.80 22.66 25.53
C SER A 155 0.11 23.47 26.47
N ALA A 156 -0.21 23.49 27.77
CA ALA A 156 0.54 24.16 28.83
C ALA A 156 1.62 23.24 29.43
N ILE A 157 2.39 22.58 28.57
CA ILE A 157 3.48 21.68 28.93
C ILE A 157 4.71 21.98 28.07
N ALA A 158 5.89 21.58 28.52
CA ALA A 158 7.05 21.54 27.63
C ALA A 158 6.80 20.48 26.54
N HIS A 159 7.16 20.80 25.30
CA HIS A 159 7.06 19.86 24.20
C HIS A 159 7.83 18.57 24.55
N PRO A 160 7.23 17.39 24.34
CA PRO A 160 7.89 16.14 24.68
C PRO A 160 9.18 15.91 23.89
N ALA A 161 10.05 15.07 24.46
CA ALA A 161 11.37 14.74 23.91
C ALA A 161 11.30 14.35 22.42
N GLY A 162 12.29 14.83 21.66
CA GLY A 162 12.37 14.67 20.21
C GLY A 162 11.72 15.80 19.41
N THR A 163 10.87 16.62 20.01
CA THR A 163 10.30 17.81 19.35
C THR A 163 11.38 18.84 19.09
N ARG A 164 11.32 19.51 17.93
CA ARG A 164 12.21 20.63 17.61
C ARG A 164 11.42 21.92 17.75
N VAL A 165 11.90 22.82 18.60
CA VAL A 165 11.25 24.09 18.88
C VAL A 165 12.12 25.25 18.39
N ILE A 166 11.51 26.32 17.90
CA ILE A 166 12.23 27.53 17.47
C ILE A 166 11.94 28.71 18.40
N THR A 167 13.00 29.44 18.77
CA THR A 167 12.91 30.68 19.55
C THR A 167 14.10 31.58 19.24
N GLY A 168 13.85 32.88 19.04
CA GLY A 168 14.92 33.85 18.74
C GLY A 168 15.77 33.50 17.51
N GLY A 169 15.20 32.77 16.54
CA GLY A 169 15.91 32.29 15.34
C GLY A 169 16.78 31.04 15.54
N ALA A 170 16.90 30.52 16.76
CA ALA A 170 17.62 29.28 17.05
C ALA A 170 16.65 28.10 17.17
N VAL A 171 17.02 26.97 16.56
CA VAL A 171 16.29 25.70 16.70
C VAL A 171 16.87 24.92 17.87
N TRP A 172 15.99 24.35 18.70
CA TRP A 172 16.32 23.57 19.87
C TRP A 172 15.68 22.18 19.77
N LEU A 173 16.43 21.13 20.12
CA LEU A 173 15.90 19.79 20.33
C LEU A 173 15.47 19.64 21.78
N MET A 174 14.21 19.28 22.01
CA MET A 174 13.72 18.92 23.34
C MET A 174 14.22 17.54 23.72
N THR A 175 14.78 17.41 24.92
CA THR A 175 15.21 16.13 25.51
C THR A 175 14.27 15.76 26.66
N ALA A 176 14.44 14.58 27.25
CA ALA A 176 13.62 14.16 28.40
C ALA A 176 13.72 15.11 29.61
N THR A 177 14.82 15.85 29.73
CA THR A 177 15.17 16.65 30.93
C THR A 177 15.60 18.07 30.62
N GLY A 178 15.58 18.51 29.36
CA GLY A 178 16.12 19.79 28.95
C GLY A 178 15.91 20.10 27.47
N ARG A 179 16.74 21.02 26.96
CA ARG A 179 16.79 21.40 25.54
C ARG A 179 18.23 21.55 25.09
N MET A 180 18.50 21.19 23.85
CA MET A 180 19.83 21.32 23.23
C MET A 180 19.73 22.17 21.96
N GLY A 181 20.60 23.17 21.82
CA GLY A 181 20.57 24.09 20.67
C GLY A 181 21.29 23.52 19.45
N TYR A 182 20.74 23.72 18.25
CA TYR A 182 21.47 23.48 17.01
C TYR A 182 22.38 24.70 16.73
N PRO A 183 23.72 24.56 16.74
CA PRO A 183 24.64 25.71 16.69
C PRO A 183 24.74 26.33 15.29
N SER A 184 24.24 25.66 14.24
CA SER A 184 24.17 26.20 12.88
C SER A 184 23.11 25.48 12.04
N GLY A 185 22.69 26.11 10.94
CA GLY A 185 21.83 25.47 9.94
C GLY A 185 22.42 24.18 9.38
N ALA A 186 23.74 24.11 9.19
CA ALA A 186 24.41 22.90 8.71
C ALA A 186 24.30 21.72 9.69
N VAL A 187 24.40 21.99 11.00
CA VAL A 187 24.19 20.95 12.03
C VAL A 187 22.74 20.50 12.04
N PHE A 188 21.77 21.41 11.95
CA PHE A 188 20.35 21.05 11.84
C PHE A 188 20.06 20.20 10.59
N THR A 189 20.49 20.65 9.41
CA THR A 189 20.25 19.93 8.14
C THR A 189 20.99 18.59 8.08
N SER A 190 22.10 18.41 8.83
CA SER A 190 22.78 17.11 8.92
C SER A 190 21.90 16.00 9.48
N TYR A 191 20.81 16.35 10.19
CA TYR A 191 19.83 15.39 10.68
C TYR A 191 18.76 15.01 9.66
N GLY A 192 18.76 15.61 8.45
CA GLY A 192 17.80 15.29 7.38
C GLY A 192 16.35 15.60 7.75
N ILE A 193 16.14 16.58 8.63
CA ILE A 193 14.84 17.06 9.10
C ILE A 193 14.61 18.43 8.48
N GLY A 194 13.44 18.64 7.87
CA GLY A 194 13.07 19.95 7.32
C GLY A 194 12.45 20.88 8.37
N PHE A 195 12.48 22.18 8.08
CA PHE A 195 11.96 23.23 8.97
C PHE A 195 10.44 23.14 9.17
N GLU A 196 9.72 22.49 8.27
CA GLU A 196 8.27 22.23 8.39
C GLU A 196 7.90 21.37 9.61
N LYS A 197 8.87 20.67 10.21
CA LYS A 197 8.69 19.86 11.43
C LYS A 197 9.10 20.58 12.72
N VAL A 198 9.47 21.86 12.62
CA VAL A 198 9.86 22.69 13.77
C VAL A 198 8.64 23.49 14.23
N VAL A 199 8.35 23.44 15.53
CA VAL A 199 7.21 24.16 16.14
C VAL A 199 7.69 25.39 16.92
N GLY A 200 6.81 26.34 17.20
CA GLY A 200 7.17 27.50 18.05
C GLY A 200 7.41 27.07 19.49
N ALA A 201 8.48 27.57 20.13
CA ALA A 201 8.71 27.30 21.55
C ALA A 201 7.66 28.02 22.43
N ASN A 202 7.15 27.33 23.44
CA ASN A 202 6.28 27.90 24.46
C ASN A 202 7.06 28.23 25.77
N SER A 203 6.40 28.85 26.74
CA SER A 203 7.03 29.25 28.01
C SER A 203 7.59 28.07 28.82
N TYR A 204 7.04 26.87 28.65
CA TYR A 204 7.47 25.67 29.35
C TYR A 204 8.73 25.06 28.72
N ASP A 205 8.90 25.17 27.40
CA ASP A 205 10.17 24.81 26.74
C ASP A 205 11.30 25.71 27.19
N LEU A 206 11.02 27.02 27.29
CA LEU A 206 12.00 28.02 27.71
C LEU A 206 12.41 27.84 29.18
N ALA A 207 11.54 27.24 30.01
CA ALA A 207 11.83 26.88 31.39
C ALA A 207 12.70 25.62 31.52
N MET A 208 12.86 24.83 30.45
CA MET A 208 13.72 23.65 30.46
C MET A 208 15.21 24.03 30.43
N ALA A 209 16.02 23.25 31.16
CA ALA A 209 17.45 23.48 31.28
C ALA A 209 18.15 23.41 29.92
N ASP A 210 19.02 24.37 29.64
CA ASP A 210 19.93 24.31 28.50
C ASP A 210 21.01 23.25 28.75
N GLN A 211 21.03 22.24 27.90
CA GLN A 211 21.94 21.09 27.98
C GLN A 211 23.12 21.22 26.98
N GLY A 212 23.28 22.39 26.36
CA GLY A 212 24.35 22.67 25.41
C GLY A 212 23.95 22.44 23.96
N ALA A 213 24.94 22.19 23.10
CA ALA A 213 24.74 22.12 21.65
C ALA A 213 24.55 20.68 21.16
N VAL A 214 23.66 20.50 20.18
CA VAL A 214 23.57 19.28 19.37
C VAL A 214 24.82 19.20 18.49
N SER A 215 25.49 18.04 18.45
CA SER A 215 26.63 17.80 17.58
C SER A 215 26.20 17.57 16.13
N MET A 216 27.10 17.76 15.17
CA MET A 216 26.84 17.38 13.77
C MET A 216 26.61 15.86 13.67
N ARG A 217 25.60 15.42 12.90
CA ARG A 217 25.37 13.99 12.67
C ARG A 217 26.58 13.43 11.91
N ALA A 218 27.21 12.40 12.48
CA ALA A 218 28.39 11.78 11.90
C ALA A 218 28.08 11.17 10.51
N ALA A 219 28.92 11.43 9.53
CA ALA A 219 28.88 10.75 8.24
C ALA A 219 29.54 9.38 8.35
N CYS A 220 29.13 8.41 7.53
CA CYS A 220 29.78 7.12 7.48
C CYS A 220 31.23 7.24 7.01
N THR A 221 32.16 7.22 7.95
CA THR A 221 33.59 7.06 7.67
C THR A 221 33.97 5.62 8.01
N GLY A 222 34.45 4.88 7.02
CA GLY A 222 35.13 3.59 7.26
C GLY A 222 36.22 3.82 8.29
N GLY A 223 36.23 3.00 9.34
CA GLY A 223 36.94 3.26 10.59
C GLY A 223 38.41 3.64 10.41
N GLY A 224 38.71 4.93 10.56
CA GLY A 224 40.02 5.45 10.91
C GLY A 224 39.88 6.16 12.25
N THR A 225 40.31 5.54 13.33
CA THR A 225 40.33 6.16 14.66
C THR A 225 41.28 7.37 14.64
N THR A 226 40.81 8.53 15.09
CA THR A 226 41.67 9.70 15.37
C THR A 226 42.13 9.67 16.83
N PRO A 227 43.44 9.51 17.12
CA PRO A 227 44.00 9.80 18.44
C PRO A 227 44.35 11.30 18.59
N PRO A 228 44.66 11.78 19.80
CA PRO A 228 45.00 13.18 20.10
C PRO A 228 46.29 13.62 19.36
N PRO A 229 46.59 14.94 19.27
CA PRO A 229 47.63 15.45 18.40
C PRO A 229 49.00 14.95 18.85
N VAL A 230 49.51 13.96 18.13
CA VAL A 230 50.91 13.54 18.12
C VAL A 230 51.46 13.80 16.72
N SER A 231 52.67 14.35 16.64
CA SER A 231 53.37 14.71 15.42
C SER A 231 53.17 13.68 14.30
N GLY A 232 52.43 14.05 13.25
CA GLY A 232 51.95 13.12 12.23
C GLY A 232 53.08 12.57 11.37
N SER A 233 53.18 11.24 11.27
CA SER A 233 53.97 10.59 10.23
C SER A 233 53.14 10.48 8.94
N LEU A 234 53.78 10.74 7.80
CA LEU A 234 53.22 10.55 6.45
C LEU A 234 53.96 9.41 5.77
N ASN A 235 53.23 8.55 5.06
CA ASN A 235 53.82 7.55 4.16
C ASN A 235 53.46 7.86 2.73
N VAL A 236 54.39 7.67 1.79
CA VAL A 236 54.14 7.93 0.36
C VAL A 236 54.35 6.67 -0.47
N SER A 237 53.46 6.44 -1.44
CA SER A 237 53.57 5.36 -2.42
C SER A 237 53.21 5.84 -3.82
N LEU A 238 53.51 5.02 -4.84
CA LEU A 238 53.09 5.26 -6.22
C LEU A 238 51.76 4.56 -6.49
N ALA A 239 50.81 5.25 -7.13
CA ALA A 239 49.55 4.66 -7.62
C ALA A 239 49.42 4.64 -9.15
N GLY A 240 50.38 5.20 -9.89
CA GLY A 240 50.35 5.26 -11.35
C GLY A 240 50.95 6.56 -11.88
N PRO A 241 50.57 7.01 -13.10
CA PRO A 241 49.90 6.20 -14.12
C PRO A 241 50.80 5.04 -14.59
N ALA A 242 50.23 4.06 -15.29
CA ALA A 242 51.03 3.04 -15.97
C ALA A 242 51.96 3.69 -17.02
N SER A 243 53.04 2.99 -17.37
CA SER A 243 53.90 3.39 -18.50
C SER A 243 53.06 3.64 -19.75
N SER A 244 53.30 4.76 -20.42
CA SER A 244 52.56 5.20 -21.60
C SER A 244 53.49 5.85 -22.62
N THR A 245 52.94 6.12 -23.81
CA THR A 245 53.63 6.91 -24.82
C THR A 245 53.32 8.39 -24.63
N LEU A 246 54.36 9.20 -24.46
CA LEU A 246 54.32 10.65 -24.48
C LEU A 246 54.43 11.12 -25.93
N ILE A 247 53.54 12.01 -26.34
CA ILE A 247 53.53 12.54 -27.70
C ILE A 247 54.31 13.85 -27.76
N ILE A 248 55.31 13.88 -28.63
CA ILE A 248 56.14 15.04 -28.93
C ILE A 248 55.78 15.49 -30.33
N ASP A 249 55.25 16.70 -30.48
CA ASP A 249 54.98 17.23 -31.80
C ASP A 249 56.21 17.95 -32.33
N SER A 250 56.98 17.26 -33.16
CA SER A 250 58.21 17.80 -33.77
C SER A 250 57.98 18.28 -35.22
N THR A 251 56.74 18.35 -35.69
CA THR A 251 56.46 18.51 -37.14
C THR A 251 56.49 19.96 -37.63
N ASP A 252 56.40 20.95 -36.74
CA ASP A 252 56.16 22.35 -37.15
C ASP A 252 57.37 23.29 -37.15
N GLY A 253 58.55 22.89 -36.66
CA GLY A 253 59.84 23.60 -36.88
C GLY A 253 59.90 25.10 -36.57
N GLY A 254 58.88 25.67 -35.92
CA GLY A 254 58.70 27.10 -35.69
C GLY A 254 58.18 27.35 -34.29
N ALA A 255 58.73 28.38 -33.63
CA ALA A 255 58.45 28.75 -32.25
C ALA A 255 56.93 28.77 -31.95
N GLY A 256 56.43 27.72 -31.28
CA GLY A 256 54.99 27.45 -31.28
C GLY A 256 54.41 26.44 -30.29
N ASN A 257 55.15 25.70 -29.45
CA ASN A 257 54.62 24.87 -28.34
C ASN A 257 53.42 23.95 -28.67
N TYR A 258 53.62 22.88 -29.43
CA TYR A 258 52.54 21.90 -29.75
C TYR A 258 52.74 20.48 -29.20
N SER A 259 53.73 20.26 -28.33
CA SER A 259 53.87 18.97 -27.63
C SER A 259 52.79 18.73 -26.58
N GLN A 260 52.66 17.48 -26.13
CA GLN A 260 51.69 17.10 -25.09
C GLN A 260 51.87 17.97 -23.82
N SER A 261 50.78 18.61 -23.39
CA SER A 261 50.74 19.45 -22.18
C SER A 261 50.17 18.68 -21.00
N ILE A 262 50.52 19.09 -19.78
CA ILE A 262 50.03 18.52 -18.51
C ILE A 262 49.97 16.97 -18.48
N ALA A 263 50.94 16.33 -19.13
CA ALA A 263 51.09 14.88 -19.19
C ALA A 263 51.30 14.31 -17.79
N PRO A 264 50.46 13.39 -17.29
CA PRO A 264 50.64 12.83 -15.96
C PRO A 264 51.86 11.89 -15.97
N LEU A 265 52.88 12.23 -15.19
CA LEU A 265 54.12 11.44 -15.09
C LEU A 265 54.15 10.54 -13.84
N ALA A 266 53.49 10.96 -12.75
CA ALA A 266 53.38 10.15 -11.53
C ALA A 266 52.21 10.60 -10.65
N ASN A 267 51.52 9.64 -10.03
CA ASN A 267 50.50 9.80 -9.02
C ASN A 267 51.06 9.31 -7.68
N PHE A 268 51.39 10.24 -6.80
CA PHE A 268 51.92 9.94 -5.46
C PHE A 268 50.77 9.93 -4.45
N VAL A 269 50.58 8.81 -3.76
CA VAL A 269 49.56 8.68 -2.71
C VAL A 269 50.22 8.93 -1.36
N PHE A 270 49.79 9.99 -0.71
CA PHE A 270 50.18 10.33 0.66
C PHE A 270 49.13 9.75 1.61
N THR A 271 49.55 8.93 2.56
CA THR A 271 48.68 8.38 3.62
C THR A 271 49.19 8.78 5.00
N GLY A 272 48.28 9.17 5.88
CA GLY A 272 48.59 9.69 7.22
C GLY A 272 48.03 11.09 7.46
N SER A 273 48.72 11.88 8.27
CA SER A 273 48.30 13.26 8.57
C SER A 273 49.50 14.20 8.63
N GLY A 274 49.34 15.41 8.08
CA GLY A 274 50.39 16.44 8.10
C GLY A 274 50.28 17.45 6.97
N THR A 275 50.88 18.63 7.15
CA THR A 275 50.99 19.65 6.10
C THR A 275 52.35 19.53 5.42
N VAL A 276 52.34 19.20 4.13
CA VAL A 276 53.56 19.12 3.30
C VAL A 276 53.99 20.53 2.96
N THR A 277 55.23 20.90 3.30
CA THR A 277 55.80 22.24 3.05
C THR A 277 56.83 22.24 1.94
N SER A 278 57.44 21.08 1.64
CA SER A 278 58.26 20.92 0.43
C SER A 278 58.19 19.51 -0.14
N LEU A 279 58.47 19.40 -1.44
CA LEU A 279 58.46 18.16 -2.20
C LEU A 279 59.56 18.24 -3.29
N THR A 280 60.48 17.28 -3.31
CA THR A 280 61.56 17.17 -4.31
C THR A 280 61.34 15.98 -5.23
N LEU A 281 61.30 16.25 -6.53
CA LEU A 281 61.24 15.28 -7.60
C LEU A 281 62.59 15.17 -8.30
N MET A 282 62.95 13.95 -8.72
CA MET A 282 64.12 13.66 -9.55
C MET A 282 63.68 13.00 -10.85
N ARG A 283 64.09 13.57 -11.98
CA ARG A 283 63.90 13.00 -13.32
C ARG A 283 64.72 11.71 -13.48
N THR A 284 64.12 10.70 -14.11
CA THR A 284 64.75 9.40 -14.41
C THR A 284 64.50 9.01 -15.87
N GLY A 285 65.16 7.95 -16.35
CA GLY A 285 65.15 7.52 -17.74
C GLY A 285 66.25 8.17 -18.61
N VAL A 286 66.25 7.83 -19.89
CA VAL A 286 67.19 8.35 -20.89
C VAL A 286 66.54 9.55 -21.58
N SER A 287 66.61 10.71 -20.93
CA SER A 287 66.11 12.01 -21.42
C SER A 287 66.99 13.16 -20.93
N THR A 288 66.74 14.39 -21.40
CA THR A 288 67.39 15.62 -20.90
C THR A 288 66.43 16.42 -20.02
N ASP A 289 66.94 17.31 -19.16
CA ASP A 289 66.09 18.19 -18.33
C ASP A 289 65.19 19.09 -19.19
N ALA A 290 65.66 19.48 -20.38
CA ALA A 290 64.93 20.32 -21.33
C ALA A 290 63.69 19.64 -21.94
N MET A 291 63.56 18.31 -21.86
CA MET A 291 62.37 17.60 -22.37
C MET A 291 61.09 17.98 -21.63
N VAL A 292 61.19 18.44 -20.37
CA VAL A 292 60.07 18.90 -19.55
C VAL A 292 60.17 20.41 -19.41
N SER A 293 59.37 21.15 -20.16
CA SER A 293 59.37 22.61 -20.13
C SER A 293 58.79 23.16 -18.83
N ASN A 294 57.72 22.53 -18.31
CA ASN A 294 57.13 22.86 -17.01
C ASN A 294 56.61 21.60 -16.32
N LEU A 295 56.68 21.57 -15.00
CA LEU A 295 56.04 20.56 -14.16
C LEU A 295 55.16 21.23 -13.11
N TYR A 296 54.00 20.64 -12.82
CA TYR A 296 53.06 21.12 -11.82
C TYR A 296 52.63 19.98 -10.91
N LEU A 297 52.22 20.34 -9.68
CA LEU A 297 51.51 19.42 -8.79
C LEU A 297 50.01 19.68 -8.88
N PHE A 298 49.24 18.60 -9.03
CA PHE A 298 47.77 18.63 -9.06
C PHE A 298 47.20 17.72 -7.98
N ASP A 299 46.08 18.14 -7.40
CA ASP A 299 45.19 17.29 -6.62
C ASP A 299 43.83 17.23 -7.35
N GLY A 300 43.55 16.08 -7.97
CA GLY A 300 42.44 15.95 -8.91
C GLY A 300 42.53 16.97 -10.05
N ALA A 301 41.56 17.89 -10.10
CA ALA A 301 41.48 18.99 -11.07
C ALA A 301 42.14 20.30 -10.59
N THR A 302 42.51 20.39 -9.32
CA THR A 302 43.07 21.60 -8.73
C THR A 302 44.59 21.61 -8.86
N ARG A 303 45.13 22.63 -9.51
CA ARG A 303 46.58 22.86 -9.54
C ARG A 303 47.03 23.46 -8.21
N LEU A 304 48.07 22.88 -7.62
CA LEU A 304 48.59 23.27 -6.30
C LEU A 304 49.81 24.20 -6.38
N THR A 305 50.55 24.19 -7.50
CA THR A 305 51.79 24.93 -7.66
C THR A 305 51.86 25.67 -8.99
N ASP A 306 52.65 26.74 -9.02
CA ASP A 306 53.16 27.29 -10.28
C ASP A 306 54.11 26.29 -10.96
N ALA A 307 54.54 26.61 -12.18
CA ALA A 307 55.44 25.79 -12.98
C ALA A 307 56.82 25.63 -12.31
N GLY A 308 57.34 24.40 -12.27
CA GLY A 308 58.71 24.08 -11.91
C GLY A 308 59.49 23.47 -13.08
N THR A 309 60.81 23.69 -13.10
CA THR A 309 61.72 23.17 -14.14
C THR A 309 62.83 22.32 -13.52
N PHE A 310 63.22 21.23 -14.19
CA PHE A 310 64.34 20.42 -13.73
C PHE A 310 65.69 21.14 -13.92
N SER A 311 66.58 20.97 -12.95
CA SER A 311 67.98 21.39 -13.02
C SER A 311 68.87 20.31 -12.41
N SER A 312 69.82 19.79 -13.19
CA SER A 312 70.66 18.66 -12.78
C SER A 312 69.80 17.48 -12.29
N ASN A 313 68.77 17.13 -13.06
CA ASN A 313 67.76 16.11 -12.80
C ASN A 313 66.82 16.38 -11.62
N ASN A 314 66.97 17.44 -10.82
CA ASN A 314 66.14 17.68 -9.63
C ASN A 314 65.23 18.89 -9.77
N LEU A 315 64.06 18.83 -9.13
CA LEU A 315 63.09 19.92 -9.01
C LEU A 315 62.47 19.89 -7.61
N THR A 316 62.44 21.03 -6.91
CA THR A 316 61.82 21.16 -5.59
C THR A 316 60.71 22.18 -5.61
N PHE A 317 59.51 21.79 -5.18
CA PHE A 317 58.44 22.71 -4.80
C PHE A 317 58.53 22.97 -3.30
N ALA A 318 58.41 24.24 -2.89
CA ALA A 318 58.40 24.61 -1.48
C ALA A 318 57.43 25.76 -1.23
N ASN A 319 56.58 25.59 -0.21
CA ASN A 319 55.74 26.65 0.33
C ASN A 319 55.79 26.55 1.87
N PRO A 320 56.43 27.49 2.57
CA PRO A 320 56.50 27.49 4.03
C PRO A 320 55.13 27.51 4.73
N SER A 321 54.09 28.04 4.07
CA SER A 321 52.71 28.03 4.55
C SER A 321 51.96 26.71 4.28
N GLY A 322 52.60 25.77 3.59
CA GLY A 322 52.05 24.48 3.17
C GLY A 322 51.73 24.43 1.68
N LEU A 323 52.22 23.41 0.98
CA LEU A 323 51.82 23.05 -0.39
C LEU A 323 50.43 22.40 -0.39
N PHE A 324 50.19 21.49 0.56
CA PHE A 324 48.90 20.84 0.79
C PHE A 324 48.88 20.13 2.15
N THR A 325 47.69 19.92 2.70
CA THR A 325 47.49 19.15 3.94
C THR A 325 46.91 17.77 3.61
N VAL A 326 47.38 16.74 4.31
CA VAL A 326 46.87 15.38 4.22
C VAL A 326 46.16 15.03 5.53
N SER A 327 44.98 14.45 5.42
CA SER A 327 44.22 13.85 6.52
C SER A 327 43.60 12.56 6.00
N GLY A 328 44.15 11.41 6.38
CA GLY A 328 43.77 10.11 5.82
C GLY A 328 44.60 9.76 4.59
N SER A 329 44.08 10.02 3.39
CA SER A 329 44.79 9.76 2.13
C SER A 329 44.55 10.88 1.12
N ARG A 330 45.59 11.27 0.38
CA ARG A 330 45.53 12.29 -0.68
C ARG A 330 46.45 11.91 -1.83
N THR A 331 45.98 12.02 -3.07
CA THR A 331 46.78 11.70 -4.27
C THR A 331 47.21 12.97 -4.95
N ILE A 332 48.52 13.12 -5.15
CA ILE A 332 49.12 14.27 -5.83
C ILE A 332 49.74 13.80 -7.13
N THR A 333 49.31 14.39 -8.24
CA THR A 333 49.82 14.08 -9.58
C THR A 333 50.87 15.09 -9.99
N ALA A 334 52.04 14.62 -10.40
CA ALA A 334 53.02 15.41 -11.14
C ALA A 334 52.64 15.41 -12.63
N ARG A 335 52.29 16.57 -13.18
CA ARG A 335 51.91 16.76 -14.59
C ARG A 335 52.95 17.63 -15.30
N ALA A 336 53.34 17.26 -16.52
CA ALA A 336 54.39 17.92 -17.29
C ALA A 336 53.91 18.51 -18.62
N ASP A 337 54.34 19.73 -18.92
CA ASP A 337 54.38 20.23 -20.30
C ASP A 337 55.67 19.73 -20.95
N LEU A 338 55.56 19.07 -22.10
CA LEU A 338 56.70 18.56 -22.85
C LEU A 338 57.20 19.57 -23.88
N ASP A 339 58.50 19.59 -24.12
CA ASP A 339 59.14 20.44 -25.12
C ASP A 339 58.92 19.88 -26.55
N ASP A 340 58.93 20.75 -27.56
CA ASP A 340 58.69 20.42 -28.99
C ASP A 340 59.97 20.04 -29.77
N GLY A 341 61.11 19.93 -29.08
CA GLY A 341 62.36 19.44 -29.65
C GLY A 341 62.36 17.95 -30.03
N SER A 342 63.49 17.49 -30.61
CA SER A 342 63.65 16.11 -31.11
C SER A 342 63.89 15.09 -29.99
N TYR A 343 62.83 14.73 -29.25
CA TYR A 343 62.90 13.80 -28.12
C TYR A 343 62.34 12.40 -28.41
N SER A 344 61.89 12.08 -29.62
CA SER A 344 61.31 10.76 -29.94
C SER A 344 62.29 9.61 -29.67
N GLY A 345 61.80 8.52 -29.07
CA GLY A 345 62.60 7.35 -28.71
C GLY A 345 63.35 7.45 -27.36
N GLN A 346 63.10 8.52 -26.59
CA GLN A 346 63.63 8.70 -25.24
C GLN A 346 62.71 8.06 -24.18
N THR A 347 63.23 7.96 -22.95
CA THR A 347 62.43 7.53 -21.79
C THR A 347 62.44 8.58 -20.69
N LEU A 348 61.27 8.86 -20.12
CA LEU A 348 61.06 9.87 -19.09
C LEU A 348 60.25 9.30 -17.93
N GLY A 349 60.70 9.53 -16.71
CA GLY A 349 59.91 9.30 -15.50
C GLY A 349 60.28 10.30 -14.40
N VAL A 350 59.51 10.34 -13.32
CA VAL A 350 59.79 11.19 -12.15
C VAL A 350 59.72 10.39 -10.86
N ASN A 351 60.76 10.47 -10.06
CA ASN A 351 60.83 9.87 -8.73
C ASN A 351 60.59 10.94 -7.68
N LEU A 352 59.86 10.61 -6.62
CA LEU A 352 59.75 11.45 -5.44
C LEU A 352 60.85 11.08 -4.45
N THR A 353 61.81 11.98 -4.23
CA THR A 353 63.04 11.70 -3.48
C THR A 353 63.07 12.33 -2.09
N ALA A 354 62.38 13.46 -1.89
CA ALA A 354 62.27 14.10 -0.58
C ALA A 354 60.89 14.76 -0.38
N VAL A 355 60.39 14.75 0.85
CA VAL A 355 59.18 15.48 1.28
C VAL A 355 59.47 16.06 2.65
N ALA A 356 59.16 17.34 2.86
CA ALA A 356 59.21 17.98 4.18
C ALA A 356 57.80 18.30 4.68
N LEU A 357 57.61 18.14 5.99
CA LEU A 357 56.37 18.48 6.69
C LEU A 357 56.59 19.71 7.56
N SER A 358 55.50 20.39 7.92
CA SER A 358 55.52 21.42 8.98
C SER A 358 55.94 20.84 10.34
N SER A 359 55.62 19.55 10.59
CA SER A 359 56.07 18.76 11.73
C SER A 359 55.86 17.26 11.45
N GLY A 360 56.67 16.37 12.05
CA GLY A 360 56.55 14.91 11.89
C GLY A 360 57.61 14.26 10.99
N THR A 361 57.36 13.02 10.54
CA THR A 361 58.31 12.22 9.74
C THR A 361 57.68 11.71 8.44
N VAL A 362 58.47 11.46 7.39
CA VAL A 362 58.00 10.89 6.12
C VAL A 362 58.64 9.52 5.85
N GLY A 363 57.82 8.51 5.58
CA GLY A 363 58.21 7.16 5.16
C GLY A 363 57.88 6.87 3.69
N GLY A 364 58.47 5.81 3.14
CA GLY A 364 58.20 5.35 1.76
C GLY A 364 59.04 6.00 0.66
N LEU A 365 60.02 6.85 1.01
CA LEU A 365 60.92 7.51 0.06
C LEU A 365 62.22 6.70 -0.18
N PRO A 366 62.81 6.74 -1.41
CA PRO A 366 62.26 7.38 -2.60
C PRO A 366 61.13 6.55 -3.23
N VAL A 367 60.10 7.21 -3.74
CA VAL A 367 59.05 6.57 -4.55
C VAL A 367 59.46 6.67 -6.01
N VAL A 368 59.73 5.53 -6.63
CA VAL A 368 60.16 5.45 -8.04
C VAL A 368 58.94 5.49 -8.96
N GLY A 369 58.88 6.45 -9.88
CA GLY A 369 57.83 6.54 -10.89
C GLY A 369 58.06 5.60 -12.08
N ASN A 370 57.01 5.36 -12.85
CA ASN A 370 57.12 4.56 -14.07
C ASN A 370 57.88 5.32 -15.16
N LEU A 371 58.55 4.59 -16.06
CA LEU A 371 59.15 5.15 -17.27
C LEU A 371 58.12 5.22 -18.39
N HIS A 372 58.03 6.36 -19.06
CA HIS A 372 57.21 6.58 -20.25
C HIS A 372 58.12 6.70 -21.48
N ASN A 373 57.67 6.21 -22.63
CA ASN A 373 58.40 6.32 -23.91
C ASN A 373 57.92 7.55 -24.68
N SER A 374 58.77 8.27 -25.39
CA SER A 374 58.34 9.35 -26.28
C SER A 374 58.21 8.90 -27.74
N ALA A 375 57.22 9.42 -28.46
CA ALA A 375 57.03 9.23 -29.89
C ALA A 375 56.63 10.54 -30.57
N ALA A 376 56.97 10.69 -31.85
CA ALA A 376 56.60 11.86 -32.64
C ALA A 376 55.23 11.69 -33.32
N ALA A 377 54.34 12.67 -33.16
CA ALA A 377 53.07 12.79 -33.91
C ALA A 377 52.55 14.24 -33.89
N GLU A 378 51.82 14.64 -34.94
CA GLU A 378 51.15 15.96 -35.04
C GLU A 378 49.92 15.97 -34.12
N LEU A 379 49.80 16.90 -33.18
CA LEU A 379 48.65 17.05 -32.27
C LEU A 379 47.62 18.07 -32.78
N ALA A 380 46.39 18.04 -32.25
CA ALA A 380 45.41 19.09 -32.50
C ALA A 380 45.91 20.44 -31.97
N THR A 381 45.37 21.55 -32.45
CA THR A 381 45.75 22.90 -31.97
C THR A 381 44.57 23.59 -31.30
N VAL A 382 44.79 24.25 -30.16
CA VAL A 382 43.78 25.09 -29.49
C VAL A 382 44.39 26.43 -29.13
N ALA A 383 43.96 27.51 -29.78
CA ALA A 383 44.39 28.86 -29.47
C ALA A 383 43.29 29.62 -28.70
N VAL A 384 43.64 30.22 -27.56
CA VAL A 384 42.75 31.06 -26.76
C VAL A 384 42.74 32.49 -27.33
N GLY A 385 41.57 32.99 -27.70
CA GLY A 385 41.39 34.38 -28.12
C GLY A 385 41.37 35.34 -26.92
N ALA A 386 41.55 36.64 -27.20
CA ALA A 386 41.37 37.68 -26.20
C ALA A 386 39.93 37.61 -25.63
N PRO A 387 39.75 37.64 -24.30
CA PRO A 387 38.42 37.71 -23.72
C PRO A 387 37.66 38.96 -24.19
N THR A 388 36.34 38.84 -24.31
CA THR A 388 35.44 39.95 -24.67
C THR A 388 34.74 40.51 -23.45
N ASP A 389 34.64 41.83 -23.35
CA ASP A 389 34.10 42.51 -22.18
C ASP A 389 32.57 42.53 -22.14
N ALA A 390 32.01 42.31 -20.95
CA ALA A 390 30.57 42.40 -20.71
C ALA A 390 30.08 43.85 -20.46
N GLY A 391 31.00 44.80 -20.20
CA GLY A 391 30.66 46.17 -19.80
C GLY A 391 30.22 46.28 -18.34
N ALA A 392 29.66 47.44 -17.95
CA ALA A 392 29.09 47.64 -16.62
C ALA A 392 27.74 46.90 -16.51
N SER A 393 27.45 46.32 -15.34
CA SER A 393 26.22 45.59 -15.06
C SER A 393 25.67 45.91 -13.69
N ASP A 394 24.35 45.90 -13.55
CA ASP A 394 23.72 45.87 -12.24
C ASP A 394 24.04 44.55 -11.54
N PRO A 395 24.21 44.55 -10.21
CA PRO A 395 24.35 43.32 -9.45
C PRO A 395 23.04 42.52 -9.53
N GLY A 396 23.15 41.20 -9.63
CA GLY A 396 22.04 40.31 -9.93
C GLY A 396 22.49 38.90 -10.27
N THR A 397 21.59 38.10 -10.84
CA THR A 397 21.87 36.72 -11.26
C THR A 397 22.33 36.65 -12.72
N ASP A 398 23.04 35.59 -13.09
CA ASP A 398 23.41 35.28 -14.48
C ASP A 398 24.32 36.33 -15.18
N ILE A 399 25.10 37.10 -14.42
CA ILE A 399 26.02 38.11 -14.97
C ILE A 399 27.17 37.43 -15.71
N THR A 400 27.49 37.88 -16.93
CA THR A 400 28.65 37.36 -17.68
C THR A 400 29.93 37.93 -17.10
N VAL A 401 30.81 37.07 -16.59
CA VAL A 401 32.04 37.46 -15.87
C VAL A 401 33.31 37.18 -16.63
N TRP A 402 33.24 36.34 -17.67
CA TRP A 402 34.34 36.07 -18.60
C TRP A 402 33.79 35.42 -19.87
N GLN A 403 34.30 35.79 -21.04
CA GLN A 403 33.98 35.12 -22.29
C GLN A 403 35.17 35.18 -23.23
N SER A 404 35.52 34.08 -23.89
CA SER A 404 36.55 34.04 -24.93
C SER A 404 36.14 33.09 -26.06
N THR A 405 36.60 33.40 -27.27
CA THR A 405 36.45 32.52 -28.43
C THR A 405 37.75 31.74 -28.60
N PHE A 406 37.68 30.40 -28.56
CA PHE A 406 38.82 29.54 -28.83
C PHE A 406 38.90 29.26 -30.33
N THR A 407 40.08 28.97 -30.86
CA THR A 407 40.28 28.49 -32.24
C THR A 407 40.82 27.07 -32.18
N VAL A 408 40.03 26.09 -32.60
CA VAL A 408 40.39 24.67 -32.64
C VAL A 408 40.75 24.28 -34.07
N GLY A 409 41.92 23.67 -34.28
CA GLY A 409 42.49 23.34 -35.58
C GLY A 409 43.12 21.96 -35.62
N VAL A 410 43.46 21.50 -36.84
CA VAL A 410 43.93 20.15 -37.18
C VAL A 410 42.86 19.06 -36.95
N ARG A 411 42.35 18.90 -35.72
CA ARG A 411 41.31 17.93 -35.32
C ARG A 411 40.44 18.46 -34.18
N ASP A 412 39.30 17.81 -33.98
CA ASP A 412 38.43 18.09 -32.83
C ASP A 412 39.15 17.76 -31.51
N VAL A 413 38.81 18.49 -30.45
CA VAL A 413 39.36 18.25 -29.10
C VAL A 413 38.24 18.07 -28.09
N THR A 414 38.52 17.39 -26.97
CA THR A 414 37.59 17.27 -25.85
C THR A 414 38.07 18.12 -24.68
N MET A 415 37.29 19.13 -24.30
CA MET A 415 37.54 19.96 -23.14
C MET A 415 36.93 19.33 -21.89
N SER A 416 37.70 19.27 -20.80
CA SER A 416 37.25 18.66 -19.53
C SER A 416 37.50 19.50 -18.29
N ARG A 417 38.26 20.60 -18.42
CA ARG A 417 38.53 21.52 -17.31
C ARG A 417 38.75 22.95 -17.78
N LEU A 418 38.26 23.90 -17.00
CA LEU A 418 38.59 25.33 -17.08
C LEU A 418 38.77 25.86 -15.66
N ALA A 419 39.86 26.57 -15.40
CA ALA A 419 40.06 27.33 -14.17
C ALA A 419 40.31 28.80 -14.47
N LEU A 420 39.54 29.69 -13.85
CA LEU A 420 39.73 31.14 -13.94
C LEU A 420 40.09 31.70 -12.58
N ARG A 421 40.98 32.68 -12.53
CA ARG A 421 41.35 33.39 -11.31
C ARG A 421 40.66 34.74 -11.24
N GLN A 422 40.10 35.07 -10.09
CA GLN A 422 39.63 36.41 -9.77
C GLN A 422 40.84 37.33 -9.52
N ILE A 423 40.94 38.46 -10.23
CA ILE A 423 42.10 39.39 -10.17
C ILE A 423 41.73 40.84 -9.84
N ASN A 424 40.54 41.05 -9.30
CA ASN A 424 39.94 42.37 -9.10
C ASN A 424 39.80 42.78 -7.60
N ASN A 425 38.93 43.76 -7.30
CA ASN A 425 38.68 44.29 -5.96
C ASN A 425 37.32 43.90 -5.31
N ILE A 426 36.52 43.04 -5.94
CA ILE A 426 35.31 42.47 -5.34
C ILE A 426 35.67 41.36 -4.35
N VAL A 427 34.86 41.14 -3.32
CA VAL A 427 35.14 40.08 -2.33
C VAL A 427 34.62 38.75 -2.87
N ASN A 428 35.38 37.66 -2.72
CA ASN A 428 34.99 36.33 -3.21
C ASN A 428 33.60 35.88 -2.74
N SER A 429 33.16 36.31 -1.55
CA SER A 429 31.83 35.97 -1.01
C SER A 429 30.67 36.68 -1.70
N ASP A 430 30.95 37.76 -2.43
CA ASP A 430 29.95 38.59 -3.11
C ASP A 430 29.55 38.03 -4.47
N VAL A 431 30.25 36.99 -4.95
CA VAL A 431 30.00 36.35 -6.23
C VAL A 431 29.89 34.85 -6.04
N LYS A 432 28.81 34.24 -6.52
CA LYS A 432 28.51 32.82 -6.33
C LYS A 432 27.91 32.19 -7.58
N ASN A 433 27.68 30.88 -7.55
CA ASN A 433 26.93 30.13 -8.56
C ASN A 433 27.48 30.29 -9.99
N PHE A 434 28.80 30.17 -10.10
CA PHE A 434 29.49 30.23 -11.37
C PHE A 434 29.07 29.06 -12.27
N ARG A 435 28.85 29.36 -13.55
CA ARG A 435 28.49 28.38 -14.58
C ARG A 435 29.32 28.65 -15.82
N VAL A 436 29.87 27.58 -16.41
CA VAL A 436 30.54 27.65 -17.71
C VAL A 436 29.61 27.12 -18.80
N LEU A 437 29.48 27.89 -19.88
CA LEU A 437 28.71 27.59 -21.06
C LEU A 437 29.67 27.49 -22.26
N VAL A 438 29.48 26.46 -23.08
CA VAL A 438 30.18 26.27 -24.35
C VAL A 438 29.15 26.32 -25.47
N ASP A 439 29.28 27.29 -26.38
CA ASP A 439 28.30 27.59 -27.44
C ASP A 439 26.87 27.74 -26.91
N GLY A 440 26.74 28.41 -25.74
CA GLY A 440 25.46 28.65 -25.08
C GLY A 440 24.92 27.49 -24.23
N VAL A 441 25.58 26.32 -24.22
CA VAL A 441 25.17 25.17 -23.40
C VAL A 441 25.98 25.12 -22.11
N GLN A 442 25.33 25.14 -20.95
CA GLN A 442 26.01 24.95 -19.66
C GLN A 442 26.65 23.56 -19.58
N VAL A 443 27.96 23.49 -19.34
CA VAL A 443 28.71 22.22 -19.25
C VAL A 443 29.16 21.89 -17.82
N ALA A 444 29.31 22.89 -16.95
CA ALA A 444 29.64 22.69 -15.54
C ALA A 444 29.26 23.92 -14.71
N SER A 445 29.24 23.74 -13.39
CA SER A 445 28.96 24.80 -12.41
C SER A 445 29.76 24.60 -11.14
N THR A 446 30.04 25.68 -10.43
CA THR A 446 30.63 25.66 -9.09
C THR A 446 30.10 26.83 -8.26
N GLN A 447 29.97 26.61 -6.96
CA GLN A 447 29.30 27.56 -6.08
C GLN A 447 30.18 28.74 -5.68
N ASN A 448 31.48 28.50 -5.46
CA ASN A 448 32.36 29.45 -4.79
C ASN A 448 33.72 29.53 -5.48
N ILE A 449 34.39 30.65 -5.26
CA ILE A 449 35.81 30.83 -5.53
C ILE A 449 36.60 30.22 -4.36
N ASP A 450 37.67 29.50 -4.67
CA ASP A 450 38.53 28.89 -3.65
C ASP A 450 39.43 29.91 -2.92
N ALA A 451 40.16 29.44 -1.91
CA ALA A 451 41.06 30.28 -1.12
C ALA A 451 42.23 30.90 -1.93
N ASN A 452 42.54 30.35 -3.10
CA ASN A 452 43.59 30.85 -4.00
C ASN A 452 43.03 31.83 -5.05
N GLY A 453 41.73 32.12 -4.99
CA GLY A 453 41.05 33.01 -5.93
C GLY A 453 40.65 32.32 -7.24
N TYR A 454 40.67 30.99 -7.31
CA TYR A 454 40.27 30.26 -8.51
C TYR A 454 38.82 29.76 -8.44
N VAL A 455 38.16 29.83 -9.59
CA VAL A 455 36.95 29.09 -9.89
C VAL A 455 37.32 27.96 -10.86
N THR A 456 37.21 26.71 -10.42
CA THR A 456 37.60 25.53 -11.22
C THR A 456 36.36 24.75 -11.63
N PHE A 457 36.13 24.66 -12.93
CA PHE A 457 35.12 23.82 -13.57
C PHE A 457 35.77 22.52 -14.01
N SER A 458 35.25 21.38 -13.58
CA SER A 458 35.74 20.05 -13.95
C SER A 458 34.58 19.03 -13.93
N GLY A 459 34.86 17.76 -14.23
CA GLY A 459 33.84 16.70 -14.22
C GLY A 459 32.90 16.71 -15.44
N PHE A 460 33.24 17.48 -16.47
CA PHE A 460 32.55 17.52 -17.75
C PHE A 460 33.44 16.98 -18.87
N SER A 461 32.83 16.64 -20.00
CA SER A 461 33.53 16.23 -21.22
C SER A 461 32.77 16.82 -22.40
N LYS A 462 33.32 17.89 -22.98
CA LYS A 462 32.69 18.64 -24.07
C LYS A 462 33.57 18.57 -25.32
N LEU A 463 33.04 17.94 -26.38
CA LEU A 463 33.67 17.98 -27.69
C LEU A 463 33.60 19.41 -28.25
N LEU A 464 34.78 19.96 -28.56
CA LEU A 464 34.97 21.20 -29.30
C LEU A 464 35.36 20.81 -30.73
N LYS A 465 34.48 21.13 -31.68
CA LYS A 465 34.78 20.91 -33.10
C LYS A 465 35.81 21.90 -33.59
N THR A 466 36.57 21.52 -34.61
CA THR A 466 37.38 22.46 -35.39
C THR A 466 36.57 23.69 -35.79
N GLY A 467 37.15 24.88 -35.63
CA GLY A 467 36.44 26.15 -35.76
C GLY A 467 36.59 27.04 -34.52
N SER A 468 35.55 27.85 -34.23
CA SER A 468 35.60 28.93 -33.25
C SER A 468 34.57 28.80 -32.12
N PRO A 469 34.68 27.80 -31.23
CA PRO A 469 33.74 27.65 -30.11
C PRO A 469 33.87 28.81 -29.11
N VAL A 470 32.73 29.26 -28.58
CA VAL A 470 32.65 30.33 -27.58
C VAL A 470 32.53 29.73 -26.19
N ILE A 471 33.47 30.09 -25.32
CA ILE A 471 33.48 29.71 -23.91
C ILE A 471 33.06 30.93 -23.09
N LYS A 472 31.95 30.81 -22.35
CA LYS A 472 31.37 31.88 -21.53
C LYS A 472 31.23 31.40 -20.08
N VAL A 473 31.55 32.26 -19.13
CA VAL A 473 31.31 32.04 -17.70
C VAL A 473 30.36 33.11 -17.19
N ILE A 474 29.29 32.66 -16.53
CA ILE A 474 28.32 33.53 -15.84
C ILE A 474 28.35 33.25 -14.33
N ALA A 475 27.94 34.22 -13.51
CA ALA A 475 27.85 34.09 -12.06
C ALA A 475 26.76 35.01 -11.48
N ASP A 476 26.36 34.74 -10.24
CA ASP A 476 25.47 35.62 -9.50
C ASP A 476 26.31 36.59 -8.67
N VAL A 477 26.09 37.89 -8.89
CA VAL A 477 26.72 38.99 -8.13
C VAL A 477 25.75 39.41 -7.04
N ILE A 478 25.92 38.82 -5.86
CA ILE A 478 25.07 39.11 -4.69
C ILE A 478 25.52 40.37 -3.96
N GLY A 479 26.80 40.71 -3.96
CA GLY A 479 27.34 41.90 -3.28
C GLY A 479 28.25 42.74 -4.19
N GLY A 480 29.00 43.67 -3.61
CA GLY A 480 30.08 44.38 -4.31
C GLY A 480 29.66 45.59 -5.13
N SER A 481 28.63 46.35 -4.73
CA SER A 481 28.32 47.65 -5.35
C SER A 481 29.56 48.52 -5.53
N SER A 482 29.71 49.15 -6.70
CA SER A 482 30.86 50.00 -7.06
C SER A 482 32.22 49.29 -7.09
N ARG A 483 32.25 47.96 -7.11
CA ARG A 483 33.45 47.14 -7.32
C ARG A 483 33.54 46.66 -8.76
N THR A 484 34.70 46.13 -9.14
CA THR A 484 34.93 45.52 -10.45
C THR A 484 35.11 44.02 -10.28
N LEU A 485 34.47 43.22 -11.13
CA LEU A 485 34.62 41.77 -11.21
C LEU A 485 35.36 41.41 -12.51
N GLU A 486 36.65 41.15 -12.39
CA GLU A 486 37.56 40.66 -13.42
C GLU A 486 38.00 39.22 -13.17
N MET A 487 37.90 38.39 -14.21
CA MET A 487 38.32 36.99 -14.22
C MET A 487 39.40 36.79 -15.29
N SER A 488 40.34 35.87 -15.01
CA SER A 488 41.51 35.63 -15.85
C SER A 488 41.81 34.16 -16.02
N LEU A 489 42.05 33.73 -17.27
CA LEU A 489 42.69 32.45 -17.54
C LEU A 489 44.21 32.65 -17.47
N ARG A 490 44.80 32.31 -16.33
CA ARG A 490 46.18 32.72 -15.99
C ARG A 490 47.26 31.95 -16.74
N ASN A 491 47.10 30.64 -16.89
CA ASN A 491 48.15 29.77 -17.43
C ASN A 491 47.57 28.76 -18.41
N LYS A 492 48.43 28.23 -19.28
CA LYS A 492 48.10 27.13 -20.19
C LYS A 492 47.59 25.90 -19.43
N ALA A 493 48.22 25.61 -18.28
CA ALA A 493 47.83 24.53 -17.38
C ALA A 493 46.53 24.79 -16.60
N ASP A 494 45.79 25.87 -16.87
CA ASP A 494 44.47 26.14 -16.28
C ASP A 494 43.30 25.68 -17.20
N VAL A 495 43.60 25.08 -18.36
CA VAL A 495 42.63 24.45 -19.27
C VAL A 495 43.08 23.05 -19.67
N ASP A 496 42.16 22.08 -19.66
CA ASP A 496 42.44 20.69 -20.10
C ASP A 496 41.65 20.42 -21.39
N VAL A 497 42.38 20.19 -22.49
CA VAL A 497 41.84 19.87 -23.82
C VAL A 497 42.60 18.67 -24.40
N VAL A 498 41.86 17.63 -24.80
CA VAL A 498 42.41 16.35 -25.25
C VAL A 498 42.21 16.17 -26.75
N ASP A 499 43.27 15.78 -27.47
CA ASP A 499 43.18 15.42 -28.89
C ASP A 499 42.24 14.23 -29.10
N SER A 500 41.30 14.35 -30.04
CA SER A 500 40.27 13.33 -30.29
C SER A 500 40.79 11.98 -30.82
N GLN A 501 42.02 11.92 -31.35
CA GLN A 501 42.62 10.72 -31.91
C GLN A 501 43.73 10.15 -31.02
N TYR A 502 44.66 11.00 -30.57
CA TYR A 502 45.79 10.56 -29.74
C TYR A 502 45.43 10.41 -28.27
N LEU A 503 44.27 10.96 -27.84
CA LEU A 503 43.76 10.87 -26.47
C LEU A 503 44.74 11.41 -25.41
N VAL A 504 45.56 12.38 -25.81
CA VAL A 504 46.50 13.11 -24.94
C VAL A 504 46.15 14.59 -24.89
N ASN A 505 46.52 15.25 -23.79
CA ASN A 505 46.30 16.69 -23.63
C ASN A 505 47.17 17.50 -24.60
N VAL A 506 46.55 18.51 -25.19
CA VAL A 506 47.17 19.48 -26.09
C VAL A 506 47.47 20.76 -25.32
N GLY A 507 48.62 21.38 -25.58
CA GLY A 507 48.95 22.70 -25.03
C GLY A 507 48.13 23.80 -25.68
N ALA A 508 47.40 24.58 -24.88
CA ALA A 508 46.72 25.77 -25.38
C ALA A 508 47.73 26.87 -25.76
N THR A 509 47.51 27.52 -26.90
CA THR A 509 48.32 28.64 -27.43
C THR A 509 47.52 29.95 -27.40
N GLY A 510 48.12 31.06 -27.83
CA GLY A 510 47.56 32.41 -27.70
C GLY A 510 48.24 33.23 -26.60
N THR A 511 47.61 34.34 -26.22
CA THR A 511 48.14 35.24 -25.18
C THR A 511 47.66 34.77 -23.81
N PHE A 512 48.61 34.39 -22.95
CA PHE A 512 48.36 34.13 -21.53
C PHE A 512 49.14 35.15 -20.69
N PRO A 513 48.57 35.69 -19.60
CA PRO A 513 47.20 35.46 -19.13
C PRO A 513 46.14 36.06 -20.09
N ALA A 514 44.99 35.39 -20.21
CA ALA A 514 43.84 35.89 -20.94
C ALA A 514 42.88 36.56 -19.95
N ASP A 515 43.19 37.83 -19.68
CA ASP A 515 42.47 38.72 -18.77
C ASP A 515 41.24 39.34 -19.47
N SER A 516 40.17 39.61 -18.72
CA SER A 516 39.02 40.41 -19.18
C SER A 516 39.21 41.87 -18.73
N ASP A 517 38.60 42.88 -19.35
CA ASP A 517 38.77 44.27 -18.89
C ASP A 517 37.96 44.59 -17.60
N GLY A 518 37.28 43.59 -17.04
CA GLY A 518 36.54 43.65 -15.79
C GLY A 518 35.10 44.18 -15.93
N VAL A 519 34.17 43.57 -15.20
CA VAL A 519 32.76 43.97 -15.13
C VAL A 519 32.59 44.97 -14.00
N ALA A 520 32.29 46.22 -14.32
CA ALA A 520 31.95 47.22 -13.29
C ALA A 520 30.56 46.91 -12.72
N ILE A 521 30.46 46.72 -11.40
CA ILE A 521 29.21 46.45 -10.71
C ILE A 521 28.59 47.79 -10.30
N ASN A 522 27.41 48.10 -10.86
CA ASN A 522 26.67 49.31 -10.55
C ASN A 522 26.16 49.32 -9.09
N ASN A 523 25.51 50.41 -8.69
CA ASN A 523 24.91 50.55 -7.37
C ASN A 523 23.84 49.45 -7.12
N GLY A 524 23.56 49.16 -5.85
CA GLY A 524 22.68 48.05 -5.49
C GLY A 524 21.27 48.17 -6.06
N THR A 525 20.63 47.03 -6.25
CA THR A 525 19.27 46.91 -6.77
C THR A 525 18.42 46.07 -5.82
N MET A 526 17.10 46.21 -5.91
CA MET A 526 16.16 45.37 -5.18
C MET A 526 15.10 44.81 -6.14
N THR A 527 14.75 43.54 -5.95
CA THR A 527 13.63 42.91 -6.63
C THR A 527 12.54 42.58 -5.61
N VAL A 528 11.28 42.79 -6.01
CA VAL A 528 10.09 42.44 -5.23
C VAL A 528 9.29 41.44 -6.03
N THR A 529 9.02 40.26 -5.47
CA THR A 529 8.27 39.20 -6.14
C THR A 529 7.17 38.66 -5.24
N LYS A 530 5.96 38.47 -5.78
CA LYS A 530 4.89 37.74 -5.09
C LYS A 530 5.37 36.32 -4.79
N THR A 531 5.16 35.83 -3.57
CA THR A 531 5.52 34.46 -3.23
C THR A 531 4.46 33.46 -3.70
N THR A 532 4.86 32.21 -3.88
CA THR A 532 3.93 31.13 -4.26
C THR A 532 2.91 30.80 -3.16
N ASP A 533 3.23 31.13 -1.90
CA ASP A 533 2.37 30.96 -0.72
C ASP A 533 1.61 32.24 -0.33
N SER A 534 1.51 33.22 -1.23
CA SER A 534 0.52 34.30 -1.09
C SER A 534 -0.89 33.69 -1.01
N PRO A 535 -1.74 34.13 -0.07
CA PRO A 535 -3.07 33.55 0.15
C PRO A 535 -3.91 33.56 -1.12
N ALA A 536 -4.80 32.58 -1.31
CA ALA A 536 -5.69 32.48 -2.47
C ALA A 536 -7.03 31.84 -2.04
N GLY A 537 -8.10 32.08 -2.79
CA GLY A 537 -9.42 31.50 -2.54
C GLY A 537 -10.28 32.35 -1.61
N ASN A 538 -11.15 31.68 -0.85
CA ASN A 538 -12.16 32.38 -0.05
C ASN A 538 -11.58 32.97 1.23
N VAL A 539 -12.04 34.18 1.59
CA VAL A 539 -11.86 34.80 2.90
C VAL A 539 -13.23 35.07 3.50
N THR A 540 -13.39 34.76 4.78
CA THR A 540 -14.69 34.88 5.45
C THR A 540 -15.03 36.35 5.67
N ASN A 541 -16.27 36.74 5.38
CA ASN A 541 -16.78 38.07 5.70
C ASN A 541 -16.65 38.36 7.21
N ASN A 542 -16.38 39.61 7.60
CA ASN A 542 -16.11 40.05 8.98
C ASN A 542 -14.90 39.40 9.67
N ALA A 543 -14.08 38.61 8.96
CA ALA A 543 -12.90 37.99 9.55
C ALA A 543 -11.85 39.04 9.94
N SER A 544 -11.26 38.89 11.13
CA SER A 544 -10.23 39.80 11.63
C SER A 544 -8.83 39.33 11.25
N SER A 545 -7.92 40.27 10.98
CA SER A 545 -6.50 40.01 10.77
C SER A 545 -6.20 38.95 9.70
N VAL A 546 -6.89 39.02 8.56
CA VAL A 546 -6.72 38.15 7.40
C VAL A 546 -5.51 38.59 6.59
N LYS A 547 -4.67 37.65 6.15
CA LYS A 547 -3.55 37.91 5.24
C LYS A 547 -4.10 38.19 3.85
N LEU A 548 -3.73 39.31 3.24
CA LEU A 548 -4.16 39.71 1.91
C LEU A 548 -3.09 39.44 0.83
N GLY A 549 -1.81 39.41 1.20
CA GLY A 549 -0.73 39.23 0.25
C GLY A 549 0.61 38.91 0.91
N LYS A 550 1.52 38.30 0.14
CA LYS A 550 2.88 37.97 0.56
C LYS A 550 3.88 38.14 -0.57
N TRP A 551 4.98 38.82 -0.28
CA TRP A 551 6.04 39.15 -1.23
C TRP A 551 7.43 38.90 -0.63
N THR A 552 8.42 38.65 -1.50
CA THR A 552 9.84 38.53 -1.16
C THR A 552 10.61 39.72 -1.74
N PHE A 553 11.37 40.38 -0.89
CA PHE A 553 12.24 41.51 -1.21
C PHE A 553 13.68 41.00 -1.20
N THR A 554 14.38 41.08 -2.33
CA THR A 554 15.76 40.61 -2.47
C THR A 554 16.67 41.76 -2.88
N ALA A 555 17.64 42.09 -2.03
CA ALA A 555 18.68 43.07 -2.33
C ALA A 555 19.89 42.41 -3.01
N TYR A 556 20.49 43.13 -3.96
CA TYR A 556 21.73 42.78 -4.64
C TYR A 556 22.73 43.94 -4.56
N GLY A 557 24.03 43.62 -4.52
CA GLY A 557 25.13 44.58 -4.49
C GLY A 557 25.47 45.10 -3.09
N GLU A 558 24.47 45.52 -2.32
CA GLU A 558 24.65 46.11 -0.99
C GLU A 558 23.38 46.01 -0.13
N PRO A 559 23.46 46.18 1.21
CA PRO A 559 22.28 46.32 2.04
C PRO A 559 21.42 47.51 1.58
N ILE A 560 20.11 47.31 1.53
CA ILE A 560 19.14 48.33 1.13
C ILE A 560 18.15 48.50 2.27
N LYS A 561 17.99 49.74 2.72
CA LYS A 561 17.01 50.12 3.74
C LYS A 561 15.75 50.60 3.06
N VAL A 562 14.62 49.95 3.31
CA VAL A 562 13.29 50.40 2.89
C VAL A 562 12.72 51.23 4.04
N GLU A 563 12.50 52.52 3.81
CA GLU A 563 12.10 53.46 4.86
C GLU A 563 10.59 53.55 4.99
N ASN A 564 9.91 53.54 3.84
CA ASN A 564 8.46 53.57 3.72
C ASN A 564 8.03 52.56 2.66
N LEU A 565 6.81 52.03 2.77
CA LEU A 565 6.22 51.17 1.76
C LEU A 565 4.76 51.57 1.52
N ASP A 566 4.40 51.75 0.26
CA ASP A 566 3.03 51.99 -0.17
C ASP A 566 2.36 50.67 -0.56
N VAL A 567 1.18 50.42 -0.01
CA VAL A 567 0.37 49.24 -0.31
C VAL A 567 -1.06 49.65 -0.58
N ALA A 568 -1.73 48.96 -1.49
CA ALA A 568 -3.12 49.21 -1.82
C ALA A 568 -3.91 47.91 -1.91
N ILE A 569 -5.23 48.05 -2.00
CA ILE A 569 -6.15 46.98 -2.29
C ILE A 569 -7.04 47.38 -3.47
N ASP A 570 -7.47 46.41 -4.25
CA ASP A 570 -8.49 46.53 -5.28
C ASP A 570 -9.63 45.58 -4.95
N THR A 571 -10.87 46.00 -5.19
CA THR A 571 -12.07 45.23 -4.85
C THR A 571 -13.10 45.28 -5.97
N SER A 572 -13.83 44.18 -6.19
CA SER A 572 -14.82 44.10 -7.29
C SER A 572 -16.23 44.57 -6.93
N GLY A 573 -16.48 45.02 -5.70
CA GLY A 573 -17.80 45.45 -5.26
C GLY A 573 -18.29 46.71 -5.99
N THR A 574 -19.57 47.02 -5.86
CA THR A 574 -20.18 48.19 -6.52
C THR A 574 -19.92 49.51 -5.81
N ASP A 575 -19.38 49.47 -4.59
CA ASP A 575 -18.92 50.65 -3.89
C ASP A 575 -17.62 51.18 -4.50
N SER A 576 -17.53 52.49 -4.68
CA SER A 576 -16.34 53.14 -5.23
C SER A 576 -15.21 53.31 -4.21
N GLU A 577 -15.47 53.17 -2.89
CA GLU A 577 -14.54 53.54 -1.81
C GLU A 577 -14.60 52.59 -0.59
N TYR A 578 -14.47 51.26 -0.75
CA TYR A 578 -14.33 50.37 0.42
C TYR A 578 -13.13 50.75 1.28
N THR A 579 -13.26 50.75 2.60
CA THR A 579 -12.11 50.93 3.50
C THR A 579 -11.97 49.75 4.45
N LEU A 580 -11.05 48.82 4.13
CA LEU A 580 -10.76 47.71 5.03
C LEU A 580 -10.07 48.21 6.30
N ARG A 581 -10.58 47.80 7.46
CA ARG A 581 -10.04 48.19 8.76
C ARG A 581 -8.75 47.45 9.12
N ASN A 582 -7.89 48.10 9.94
CA ASN A 582 -6.74 47.46 10.61
C ASN A 582 -5.66 46.86 9.69
N GLY A 583 -5.49 47.43 8.50
CA GLY A 583 -4.36 47.20 7.62
C GLY A 583 -3.01 47.28 8.35
N LYS A 584 -2.20 46.24 8.25
CA LYS A 584 -0.89 46.14 8.93
C LYS A 584 0.12 45.36 8.10
N LEU A 585 1.38 45.79 8.20
CA LEU A 585 2.49 45.20 7.47
C LEU A 585 3.39 44.40 8.41
N PHE A 586 3.78 43.20 8.01
CA PHE A 586 4.76 42.37 8.70
C PHE A 586 5.99 42.18 7.84
N VAL A 587 7.17 42.33 8.43
CA VAL A 587 8.47 42.03 7.82
C VAL A 587 9.12 40.91 8.62
N ASN A 588 9.42 39.78 7.97
CA ASN A 588 10.01 38.60 8.61
C ASN A 588 9.26 38.14 9.88
N GLY A 589 7.93 38.25 9.88
CA GLY A 589 7.05 37.87 11.00
C GLY A 589 6.93 38.90 12.12
N GLY A 590 7.63 40.03 12.07
CA GLY A 590 7.45 41.17 12.98
C GLY A 590 6.63 42.28 12.33
N GLN A 591 5.64 42.83 13.05
CA GLN A 591 4.88 43.98 12.54
C GLN A 591 5.77 45.21 12.43
N VAL A 592 5.65 45.95 11.32
CA VAL A 592 6.31 47.24 11.10
C VAL A 592 5.26 48.34 10.86
N GLY A 593 5.57 49.57 11.26
CA GLY A 593 4.62 50.68 11.20
C GLY A 593 3.41 50.51 12.15
N SER A 594 2.46 51.43 12.04
CA SER A 594 1.18 51.39 12.77
C SER A 594 0.05 50.87 11.87
N THR A 595 -1.03 50.37 12.47
CA THR A 595 -2.24 49.96 11.73
C THR A 595 -2.90 51.14 11.02
N LYS A 596 -3.46 50.91 9.83
CA LYS A 596 -4.13 51.92 8.98
C LYS A 596 -5.36 51.31 8.31
N GLY A 597 -6.35 52.13 7.94
CA GLY A 597 -7.36 51.70 6.97
C GLY A 597 -6.75 51.54 5.58
N LEU A 598 -7.22 50.55 4.81
CA LEU A 598 -6.82 50.32 3.43
C LEU A 598 -7.99 50.72 2.52
N VAL A 599 -7.85 51.83 1.81
CA VAL A 599 -8.89 52.34 0.91
C VAL A 599 -8.79 51.64 -0.44
N ALA A 600 -9.88 51.04 -0.89
CA ALA A 600 -10.05 50.45 -2.19
C ALA A 600 -10.42 51.52 -3.21
N ALA A 601 -9.45 51.87 -4.04
CA ALA A 601 -9.59 52.53 -5.33
C ALA A 601 -8.24 52.32 -6.06
N GLY A 602 -8.17 52.57 -7.36
CA GLY A 602 -7.03 52.19 -8.22
C GLY A 602 -5.65 52.33 -7.54
N ALA A 603 -4.84 51.26 -7.67
CA ALA A 603 -3.68 50.93 -6.84
C ALA A 603 -2.76 52.11 -6.43
N ALA A 604 -2.45 53.03 -7.35
CA ALA A 604 -1.56 54.16 -7.08
C ALA A 604 -2.23 55.37 -6.38
N ALA A 605 -3.53 55.60 -6.55
CA ALA A 605 -4.19 56.83 -6.11
C ALA A 605 -4.57 56.84 -4.62
N THR A 606 -4.70 55.66 -4.00
CA THR A 606 -5.18 55.49 -2.62
C THR A 606 -4.27 54.59 -1.77
N ALA A 607 -3.01 54.44 -2.18
CA ALA A 607 -2.05 53.62 -1.46
C ALA A 607 -1.84 54.11 -0.02
N ALA A 608 -1.87 53.16 0.93
CA ALA A 608 -1.56 53.39 2.32
C ALA A 608 -0.04 53.34 2.54
N ASN A 609 0.54 54.46 2.97
CA ASN A 609 1.96 54.54 3.31
C ASN A 609 2.25 54.04 4.73
N PHE A 610 3.11 53.03 4.85
CA PHE A 610 3.63 52.52 6.11
C PHE A 610 5.08 52.94 6.30
N THR A 611 5.44 53.47 7.46
CA THR A 611 6.85 53.69 7.86
C THR A 611 7.43 52.37 8.37
N THR A 612 8.41 51.81 7.66
CA THR A 612 8.88 50.43 7.89
C THR A 612 10.31 50.34 8.43
N ASN A 613 11.25 51.09 7.85
CA ASN A 613 12.67 51.17 8.26
C ASN A 613 13.40 49.82 8.39
N PHE A 614 13.09 48.83 7.56
CA PHE A 614 13.79 47.54 7.56
C PHE A 614 14.95 47.52 6.56
N ILE A 615 15.96 46.69 6.83
CA ILE A 615 17.12 46.50 5.95
C ILE A 615 17.07 45.09 5.38
N VAL A 616 17.20 44.99 4.06
CA VAL A 616 17.42 43.72 3.35
C VAL A 616 18.90 43.63 3.03
N ASN A 617 19.58 42.62 3.58
CA ASN A 617 20.98 42.36 3.25
C ASN A 617 21.05 41.42 2.03
N PRO A 618 22.04 41.59 1.14
CA PRO A 618 22.19 40.67 0.04
C PRO A 618 22.45 39.24 0.48
N GLY A 619 21.84 38.29 -0.22
CA GLY A 619 21.86 36.87 0.16
C GLY A 619 20.90 36.49 1.31
N THR A 620 20.20 37.46 1.92
CA THR A 620 19.14 37.21 2.93
C THR A 620 17.88 38.00 2.57
N PRO A 621 17.03 37.46 1.68
CA PRO A 621 15.77 38.11 1.31
C PRO A 621 14.86 38.35 2.52
N ALA A 622 14.06 39.41 2.48
CA ALA A 622 13.03 39.69 3.48
C ALA A 622 11.64 39.29 2.97
N THR A 623 10.83 38.74 3.84
CA THR A 623 9.41 38.46 3.58
C THR A 623 8.56 39.62 4.05
N VAL A 624 7.65 40.09 3.22
CA VAL A 624 6.69 41.16 3.53
C VAL A 624 5.27 40.64 3.37
N GLU A 625 4.43 40.82 4.38
CA GLU A 625 3.03 40.36 4.41
C GLU A 625 2.09 41.51 4.76
N LEU A 626 0.97 41.62 4.05
CA LEU A 626 -0.11 42.57 4.33
C LEU A 626 -1.29 41.82 4.97
N TYR A 627 -1.82 42.36 6.06
CA TYR A 627 -3.03 41.86 6.71
C TYR A 627 -4.05 42.97 6.89
N SER A 628 -5.34 42.63 6.93
CA SER A 628 -6.45 43.54 7.25
C SER A 628 -7.61 42.78 7.85
N ASP A 629 -8.56 43.46 8.48
CA ASP A 629 -9.89 42.89 8.73
C ASP A 629 -10.70 42.92 7.42
N ILE A 630 -11.46 41.87 7.14
CA ILE A 630 -12.43 41.80 6.03
C ILE A 630 -13.73 42.46 6.49
N TYR A 631 -13.62 43.75 6.81
CA TYR A 631 -14.70 44.57 7.34
C TYR A 631 -14.55 45.96 6.74
N ASP A 632 -15.62 46.45 6.12
CA ASP A 632 -15.67 47.82 5.64
C ASP A 632 -16.01 48.77 6.78
N GLU A 633 -15.16 49.78 7.00
CA GLU A 633 -15.29 50.76 8.08
C GLU A 633 -16.00 52.05 7.62
N GLU A 634 -16.47 52.12 6.36
CA GLU A 634 -17.18 53.28 5.86
C GLU A 634 -18.57 53.45 6.53
N THR A 635 -18.89 54.68 6.95
CA THR A 635 -20.21 55.00 7.50
C THR A 635 -21.18 55.40 6.39
N GLY A 636 -22.00 54.46 5.92
CA GLY A 636 -23.09 54.72 4.97
C GLY A 636 -22.89 54.21 3.53
N GLY A 637 -21.79 53.48 3.28
CA GLY A 637 -21.52 52.72 2.05
C GLY A 637 -22.18 51.35 2.00
N ALA A 638 -21.95 50.63 0.90
CA ALA A 638 -22.41 49.26 0.74
C ALA A 638 -21.45 48.30 1.47
N GLU A 639 -21.97 47.42 2.34
CA GLU A 639 -21.17 46.41 3.03
C GLU A 639 -20.52 45.42 2.05
N LEU A 640 -19.36 44.86 2.42
CA LEU A 640 -18.79 43.71 1.71
C LEU A 640 -19.76 42.54 1.76
N VAL A 641 -20.06 41.96 0.61
CA VAL A 641 -20.95 40.80 0.50
C VAL A 641 -20.21 39.58 -0.02
N ALA A 642 -20.79 38.40 0.19
CA ALA A 642 -20.32 37.18 -0.47
C ALA A 642 -20.19 37.42 -1.99
N THR A 643 -19.12 36.89 -2.59
CA THR A 643 -18.69 37.04 -4.00
C THR A 643 -17.87 38.28 -4.36
N ASP A 644 -17.79 39.29 -3.50
CA ASP A 644 -16.83 40.38 -3.70
C ASP A 644 -15.40 39.84 -3.71
N THR A 645 -14.49 40.48 -4.44
CA THR A 645 -13.08 40.10 -4.48
C THR A 645 -12.19 41.16 -3.88
N ILE A 646 -11.02 40.77 -3.35
CA ILE A 646 -9.99 41.63 -2.77
C ILE A 646 -8.65 41.21 -3.34
N GLN A 647 -7.87 42.16 -3.89
CA GLN A 647 -6.50 41.92 -4.34
C GLN A 647 -5.56 42.98 -3.78
N ALA A 648 -4.51 42.55 -3.08
CA ALA A 648 -3.53 43.47 -2.50
C ALA A 648 -2.37 43.76 -3.46
N TYR A 649 -1.74 44.93 -3.31
CA TYR A 649 -0.61 45.38 -4.12
C TYR A 649 0.47 46.01 -3.24
N VAL A 650 1.74 45.82 -3.62
CA VAL A 650 2.83 46.73 -3.25
C VAL A 650 3.03 47.71 -4.39
N ILE A 651 3.04 49.00 -4.10
CA ILE A 651 2.93 50.08 -5.09
C ILE A 651 4.29 50.65 -5.45
N ASP A 652 4.52 50.82 -6.76
CA ASP A 652 5.57 51.66 -7.34
C ASP A 652 5.07 53.11 -7.25
N ASN A 653 5.60 53.88 -6.31
CA ASN A 653 5.06 55.20 -5.98
C ASN A 653 5.71 56.33 -6.78
N ASP A 654 6.54 55.99 -7.78
CA ASP A 654 7.40 56.88 -8.56
C ASP A 654 8.28 57.78 -7.66
N GLY A 655 8.57 57.29 -6.45
CA GLY A 655 9.16 58.05 -5.35
C GLY A 655 10.32 57.29 -4.69
N SER A 656 11.34 58.01 -4.24
CA SER A 656 12.44 57.35 -3.52
C SER A 656 11.99 56.91 -2.12
N ASN A 657 11.68 55.63 -1.94
CA ASN A 657 11.26 55.03 -0.66
C ASN A 657 12.33 54.12 -0.03
N ALA A 658 13.42 53.86 -0.74
CA ALA A 658 14.54 53.04 -0.29
C ALA A 658 15.90 53.73 -0.47
N THR A 659 16.84 53.43 0.44
CA THR A 659 18.19 53.99 0.47
C THR A 659 19.24 52.89 0.49
N ARG A 660 20.19 52.97 -0.44
CA ARG A 660 21.39 52.12 -0.51
C ARG A 660 22.35 52.44 0.63
N GLN A 661 22.83 51.44 1.37
CA GLN A 661 23.59 51.67 2.61
C GLN A 661 25.08 51.91 2.40
N VAL A 662 25.65 51.54 1.26
CA VAL A 662 27.08 51.73 0.93
C VAL A 662 27.26 52.85 -0.09
N SER A 663 26.51 52.82 -1.18
CA SER A 663 26.61 53.81 -2.26
C SER A 663 25.76 55.08 -2.04
N LEU A 664 24.89 55.08 -1.03
CA LEU A 664 24.11 56.23 -0.54
C LEU A 664 23.09 56.85 -1.51
N GLY A 665 22.82 56.22 -2.65
CA GLY A 665 21.76 56.67 -3.57
C GLY A 665 20.37 56.14 -3.18
N SER A 666 19.34 57.00 -3.26
CA SER A 666 17.94 56.60 -3.08
C SER A 666 17.30 56.10 -4.39
N PHE A 667 16.26 55.29 -4.29
CA PHE A 667 15.47 54.80 -5.42
C PHE A 667 14.11 54.25 -4.94
N ASP A 668 13.22 53.92 -5.88
CA ASP A 668 11.90 53.35 -5.60
C ASP A 668 11.93 51.81 -5.51
N VAL A 669 11.13 51.24 -4.61
CA VAL A 669 10.95 49.80 -4.36
C VAL A 669 9.46 49.52 -4.13
N PRO A 670 8.78 48.70 -4.96
CA PRO A 670 9.26 48.12 -6.22
C PRO A 670 9.62 49.20 -7.25
N THR A 671 10.38 48.84 -8.28
CA THR A 671 10.75 49.79 -9.34
C THR A 671 10.01 49.42 -10.63
N GLY A 672 9.29 50.37 -11.22
CA GLY A 672 8.77 50.34 -12.60
C GLY A 672 7.39 49.69 -12.80
N SER A 673 6.81 49.06 -11.77
CA SER A 673 5.42 48.61 -11.76
C SER A 673 4.97 48.11 -10.39
N ASP A 674 3.67 48.24 -10.10
CA ASP A 674 3.01 47.62 -8.95
C ASP A 674 3.10 46.09 -8.98
N ILE A 675 3.24 45.47 -7.80
CA ILE A 675 3.33 44.02 -7.66
C ILE A 675 2.09 43.47 -6.94
N ALA A 676 1.18 42.89 -7.72
CA ALA A 676 -0.06 42.29 -7.22
C ALA A 676 0.18 41.00 -6.43
N ALA A 677 -0.63 40.79 -5.38
CA ALA A 677 -0.86 39.51 -4.73
C ALA A 677 -1.85 38.66 -5.54
N ASN A 678 -2.25 37.50 -5.01
CA ASN A 678 -3.40 36.77 -5.56
C ASN A 678 -4.70 37.50 -5.20
N GLN A 679 -5.73 37.29 -6.01
CA GLN A 679 -7.08 37.72 -5.70
C GLN A 679 -7.73 36.74 -4.70
N LEU A 680 -8.45 37.29 -3.72
CA LEU A 680 -9.23 36.60 -2.70
C LEU A 680 -10.72 36.87 -2.94
N THR A 681 -11.59 35.94 -2.57
CA THR A 681 -13.05 36.08 -2.71
C THR A 681 -13.70 36.11 -1.34
N VAL A 682 -14.49 37.14 -1.04
CA VAL A 682 -15.29 37.21 0.18
C VAL A 682 -16.37 36.14 0.13
N ALA A 683 -16.53 35.39 1.21
CA ALA A 683 -17.51 34.34 1.32
C ALA A 683 -18.16 34.31 2.71
N GLU A 684 -19.37 33.78 2.76
CA GLU A 684 -20.16 33.59 3.98
C GLU A 684 -20.47 32.10 4.12
N GLY A 685 -20.69 31.64 5.34
CA GLY A 685 -21.06 30.26 5.61
C GLY A 685 -22.51 29.96 5.27
N ALA A 686 -22.75 28.78 4.70
CA ALA A 686 -24.07 28.18 4.60
C ALA A 686 -23.97 26.68 4.86
N SER A 687 -24.95 26.09 5.54
CA SER A 687 -25.06 24.64 5.62
C SER A 687 -25.78 24.10 4.38
N THR A 688 -25.79 22.78 4.23
CA THR A 688 -26.63 22.11 3.22
C THR A 688 -27.26 20.86 3.81
N LEU A 689 -28.58 20.77 3.75
CA LEU A 689 -29.34 19.60 4.23
C LEU A 689 -29.71 18.65 3.08
N ALA A 690 -29.55 17.35 3.29
CA ALA A 690 -29.93 16.31 2.33
C ALA A 690 -30.44 15.04 3.02
N SER A 691 -31.33 14.31 2.35
CA SER A 691 -31.77 12.97 2.79
C SER A 691 -30.59 11.98 2.84
N LEU A 692 -30.53 11.13 3.87
CA LEU A 692 -29.45 10.17 4.05
C LEU A 692 -29.63 8.95 3.11
N ALA A 693 -28.87 8.92 2.01
CA ALA A 693 -28.98 7.88 0.97
C ALA A 693 -28.80 6.43 1.46
N SER A 694 -28.05 6.21 2.55
CA SER A 694 -27.85 4.86 3.11
C SER A 694 -29.08 4.34 3.87
N TYR A 695 -30.09 5.17 4.08
CA TYR A 695 -31.37 4.80 4.68
C TYR A 695 -32.47 4.98 3.61
N PRO A 696 -32.85 3.92 2.88
CA PRO A 696 -33.87 4.02 1.84
C PRO A 696 -35.29 4.06 2.45
N ASN A 697 -36.31 4.25 1.61
CA ASN A 697 -37.71 4.07 2.00
C ASN A 697 -37.92 2.70 2.65
N GLN A 698 -38.81 2.64 3.64
CA GLN A 698 -39.06 1.45 4.43
C GLN A 698 -40.48 0.95 4.28
N SER A 699 -40.65 -0.37 4.38
CA SER A 699 -41.95 -1.01 4.57
C SER A 699 -41.95 -1.72 5.92
N THR A 700 -42.96 -1.47 6.74
CA THR A 700 -43.03 -2.01 8.10
C THR A 700 -44.46 -2.32 8.52
N VAL A 701 -44.61 -3.21 9.49
CA VAL A 701 -45.90 -3.54 10.11
C VAL A 701 -46.20 -2.56 11.23
N ALA A 702 -47.47 -2.24 11.47
CA ALA A 702 -47.91 -1.52 12.66
C ALA A 702 -48.38 -2.49 13.77
N PRO A 703 -48.20 -2.17 15.07
CA PRO A 703 -47.48 -1.03 15.63
C PRO A 703 -45.95 -1.24 15.65
N GLN A 704 -45.22 -0.13 15.75
CA GLN A 704 -43.78 -0.13 16.04
C GLN A 704 -43.48 0.78 17.24
N THR A 705 -42.46 0.42 18.01
CA THR A 705 -41.94 1.28 19.09
C THR A 705 -40.49 1.64 18.79
N ASN A 706 -40.14 2.92 18.95
CA ASN A 706 -38.80 3.45 18.72
C ASN A 706 -38.29 3.12 17.30
N TYR A 707 -39.18 3.27 16.31
CA TYR A 707 -38.91 3.09 14.90
C TYR A 707 -38.21 4.30 14.32
N LYS A 708 -37.22 4.08 13.44
CA LYS A 708 -36.57 5.17 12.72
C LYS A 708 -37.49 5.60 11.58
N LEU A 709 -37.90 6.87 11.55
CA LEU A 709 -38.87 7.39 10.57
C LEU A 709 -38.21 8.20 9.46
N GLY A 710 -36.99 8.69 9.69
CA GLY A 710 -36.24 9.47 8.71
C GLY A 710 -34.79 9.66 9.10
N ALA A 711 -33.93 9.97 8.13
CA ALA A 711 -32.57 10.39 8.35
C ALA A 711 -32.06 11.37 7.28
N TRP A 712 -31.26 12.32 7.74
CA TRP A 712 -30.66 13.38 6.93
C TRP A 712 -29.17 13.55 7.27
N THR A 713 -28.47 14.19 6.35
CA THR A 713 -27.11 14.69 6.54
C THR A 713 -27.14 16.21 6.39
N LEU A 714 -26.69 16.91 7.42
CA LEU A 714 -26.45 18.35 7.41
C LEU A 714 -24.94 18.58 7.25
N THR A 715 -24.53 19.17 6.14
CA THR A 715 -23.12 19.45 5.85
C THR A 715 -22.81 20.92 6.15
N GLY A 716 -21.71 21.16 6.86
CA GLY A 716 -21.27 22.50 7.25
C GLY A 716 -20.55 23.24 6.13
N SER A 717 -20.45 24.56 6.27
CA SER A 717 -19.80 25.41 5.29
C SER A 717 -18.32 25.08 5.08
N ALA A 718 -17.79 25.40 3.90
CA ALA A 718 -16.35 25.37 3.63
C ALA A 718 -15.58 26.55 4.27
N THR A 719 -16.28 27.61 4.69
CA THR A 719 -15.69 28.91 5.06
C THR A 719 -15.66 29.19 6.55
N GLU A 720 -16.64 28.69 7.31
CA GLU A 720 -16.77 28.95 8.75
C GLU A 720 -17.69 27.94 9.45
N ASP A 721 -17.64 27.93 10.78
CA ASP A 721 -18.54 27.15 11.63
C ASP A 721 -19.94 27.78 11.65
N ILE A 722 -20.96 26.96 11.93
CA ILE A 722 -22.36 27.39 12.00
C ILE A 722 -22.96 26.93 13.33
N ASN A 723 -23.56 27.85 14.08
CA ASN A 723 -24.31 27.52 15.28
C ASN A 723 -25.75 27.19 14.91
N ILE A 724 -26.09 25.90 14.92
CA ILE A 724 -27.45 25.41 14.71
C ILE A 724 -28.27 25.64 15.98
N THR A 725 -29.43 26.28 15.81
CA THR A 725 -30.32 26.71 16.89
C THR A 725 -31.66 25.99 16.89
N THR A 726 -32.13 25.50 15.73
CA THR A 726 -33.42 24.81 15.62
C THR A 726 -33.38 23.70 14.58
N PHE A 727 -34.02 22.58 14.91
CA PHE A 727 -34.53 21.63 13.93
C PHE A 727 -36.05 21.68 13.95
N SER A 728 -36.68 21.77 12.78
CA SER A 728 -38.14 21.71 12.63
C SER A 728 -38.52 20.57 11.69
N LEU A 729 -39.66 19.95 11.92
CA LEU A 729 -40.10 18.76 11.18
C LEU A 729 -41.59 18.83 10.85
N ASP A 730 -41.88 18.55 9.58
CA ASP A 730 -43.23 18.38 9.05
C ASP A 730 -43.49 16.90 8.73
N ILE A 731 -44.76 16.50 8.75
CA ILE A 731 -45.23 15.13 8.54
C ILE A 731 -46.27 15.16 7.43
N ASP A 732 -45.98 14.47 6.34
CA ASP A 732 -46.78 14.47 5.13
C ASP A 732 -47.29 13.06 4.81
N GLU A 733 -48.58 12.96 4.52
CA GLU A 733 -49.17 11.77 3.89
C GLU A 733 -48.65 11.63 2.45
N VAL A 734 -48.20 10.43 2.07
CA VAL A 734 -47.69 10.14 0.72
C VAL A 734 -48.71 9.37 -0.11
N THR A 735 -49.25 8.28 0.44
CA THR A 735 -50.29 7.46 -0.21
C THR A 735 -51.35 7.10 0.83
N GLY A 736 -52.62 7.36 0.49
CA GLY A 736 -53.74 7.17 1.41
C GLY A 736 -53.74 8.17 2.56
N ALA A 737 -54.81 8.18 3.36
CA ALA A 737 -55.03 9.19 4.42
C ALA A 737 -55.11 8.58 5.82
N THR A 738 -54.84 7.28 5.97
CA THR A 738 -54.94 6.57 7.25
C THR A 738 -53.60 6.33 7.92
N PHE A 739 -52.48 6.69 7.27
CA PHE A 739 -51.17 6.77 7.93
C PHE A 739 -50.73 8.25 8.00
N ASN A 740 -50.95 8.89 9.14
CA ASN A 740 -50.66 10.32 9.32
C ASN A 740 -50.08 10.63 10.70
N GLU A 741 -49.99 11.92 11.05
CA GLU A 741 -49.41 12.38 12.32
C GLU A 741 -50.13 11.81 13.55
N SER A 742 -51.42 11.48 13.44
CA SER A 742 -52.21 10.92 14.55
C SER A 742 -51.85 9.47 14.89
N ASP A 743 -51.20 8.77 13.95
CA ASP A 743 -50.67 7.42 14.13
C ASP A 743 -49.20 7.43 14.55
N LEU A 744 -48.59 8.60 14.70
CA LEU A 744 -47.23 8.76 15.20
C LEU A 744 -47.26 9.30 16.63
N SER A 745 -46.37 8.79 17.48
CA SER A 745 -46.17 9.34 18.82
C SER A 745 -44.71 9.28 19.24
N ASN A 746 -44.39 10.00 20.31
CA ASN A 746 -43.06 10.01 20.91
C ASN A 746 -41.91 10.33 19.93
N LEU A 747 -42.09 11.35 19.07
CA LEU A 747 -41.05 11.77 18.12
C LEU A 747 -39.86 12.44 18.81
N TYR A 748 -38.65 12.08 18.39
CA TYR A 748 -37.43 12.74 18.82
C TYR A 748 -36.30 12.57 17.78
N LEU A 749 -35.33 13.48 17.80
CA LEU A 749 -34.18 13.45 16.90
C LEU A 749 -32.92 12.97 17.65
N LYS A 750 -32.10 12.16 16.99
CA LYS A 750 -30.72 11.89 17.37
C LYS A 750 -29.79 12.60 16.40
N TYR A 751 -28.79 13.31 16.92
CA TYR A 751 -27.83 14.04 16.10
C TYR A 751 -26.48 14.11 16.83
N GLY A 752 -25.42 13.64 16.19
CA GLY A 752 -24.12 13.46 16.85
C GLY A 752 -24.25 12.55 18.08
N SER A 753 -23.83 13.03 19.25
CA SER A 753 -24.01 12.34 20.54
C SER A 753 -25.24 12.81 21.33
N ASN A 754 -26.07 13.67 20.73
CA ASN A 754 -27.21 14.31 21.40
C ASN A 754 -28.54 13.65 21.01
N THR A 755 -29.55 13.89 21.83
CA THR A 755 -30.93 13.46 21.60
C THR A 755 -31.86 14.58 22.06
N THR A 756 -32.84 14.96 21.23
CA THR A 756 -33.81 16.00 21.60
C THR A 756 -34.84 15.49 22.62
N SER A 757 -35.63 16.40 23.17
CA SER A 757 -36.79 16.04 23.98
C SER A 757 -37.87 15.35 23.15
N ILE A 758 -38.55 14.36 23.74
CA ILE A 758 -39.63 13.62 23.10
C ILE A 758 -40.89 14.51 22.96
N LYS A 759 -41.45 14.58 21.75
CA LYS A 759 -42.78 15.12 21.47
C LYS A 759 -43.79 13.97 21.46
N SER A 760 -44.59 13.87 22.51
CA SER A 760 -45.56 12.77 22.67
C SER A 760 -46.73 12.82 21.70
N THR A 761 -47.11 14.01 21.24
CA THR A 761 -48.21 14.24 20.28
C THR A 761 -47.69 15.12 19.15
N PRO A 762 -47.23 14.51 18.05
CA PRO A 762 -46.80 15.24 16.84
C PRO A 762 -47.93 16.03 16.20
N THR A 763 -47.57 17.08 15.47
CA THR A 763 -48.47 17.84 14.60
C THR A 763 -48.06 17.63 13.14
N ALA A 764 -48.94 17.95 12.19
CA ALA A 764 -48.62 17.85 10.76
C ALA A 764 -47.46 18.77 10.34
N ALA A 765 -47.31 19.93 10.99
CA ALA A 765 -46.21 20.86 10.73
C ALA A 765 -45.63 21.44 12.03
N ASP A 766 -44.47 22.10 11.91
CA ASP A 766 -43.81 22.91 12.95
C ASP A 766 -43.44 22.12 14.22
N ASN A 767 -42.96 20.89 14.07
CA ASN A 767 -42.44 20.12 15.21
C ASN A 767 -41.04 20.63 15.61
N ASP A 768 -40.96 21.78 16.27
CA ASP A 768 -39.68 22.44 16.59
C ASP A 768 -38.94 21.86 17.80
N TRP A 769 -37.62 21.72 17.66
CA TRP A 769 -36.67 21.52 18.76
C TRP A 769 -35.61 22.60 18.76
N SER A 770 -35.53 23.37 19.86
CA SER A 770 -34.39 24.25 20.10
C SER A 770 -33.15 23.42 20.45
N VAL A 771 -32.08 23.65 19.73
CA VAL A 771 -30.78 22.99 19.91
C VAL A 771 -29.68 24.03 20.11
N ASN A 772 -28.53 23.57 20.58
CA ASN A 772 -27.32 24.38 20.66
C ASN A 772 -26.16 23.51 20.17
N TYR A 773 -25.89 23.55 18.87
CA TYR A 773 -24.91 22.69 18.24
C TYR A 773 -24.07 23.47 17.24
N THR A 774 -22.75 23.49 17.42
CA THR A 774 -21.82 24.07 16.44
C THR A 774 -21.46 23.03 15.40
N LEU A 775 -21.99 23.19 14.18
CA LEU A 775 -21.58 22.45 13.01
C LEU A 775 -20.27 23.04 12.50
N MET A 776 -19.18 22.29 12.68
CA MET A 776 -17.85 22.74 12.26
C MET A 776 -17.74 22.87 10.74
N MET A 777 -16.92 23.80 10.27
CA MET A 777 -16.59 23.93 8.86
C MET A 777 -16.09 22.61 8.27
N ASN A 778 -16.48 22.31 7.02
CA ASN A 778 -16.14 21.07 6.30
C ASN A 778 -16.51 19.78 7.05
N SER A 779 -17.46 19.84 7.98
CA SER A 779 -17.97 18.66 8.70
C SER A 779 -19.36 18.27 8.23
N SER A 780 -19.85 17.12 8.67
CA SER A 780 -21.22 16.69 8.42
C SER A 780 -21.81 16.07 9.67
N LEU A 781 -23.10 16.29 9.87
CA LEU A 781 -23.89 15.82 10.99
C LEU A 781 -25.02 14.93 10.46
N THR A 782 -25.05 13.68 10.88
CA THR A 782 -26.21 12.81 10.66
C THR A 782 -27.29 13.15 11.68
N ILE A 783 -28.52 13.32 11.19
CA ILE A 783 -29.72 13.57 11.98
C ILE A 783 -30.70 12.43 11.71
N GLU A 784 -31.19 11.78 12.75
CA GLU A 784 -32.10 10.62 12.66
C GLU A 784 -33.36 10.89 13.46
N LEU A 785 -34.53 10.73 12.83
CA LEU A 785 -35.83 10.82 13.48
C LEU A 785 -36.27 9.44 13.95
N TYR A 786 -36.70 9.37 15.21
CA TYR A 786 -37.28 8.19 15.84
C TYR A 786 -38.68 8.50 16.38
N GLY A 787 -39.55 7.49 16.40
CA GLY A 787 -40.91 7.58 16.92
C GLY A 787 -41.60 6.23 17.03
N ASP A 788 -42.81 6.24 17.58
CA ASP A 788 -43.68 5.06 17.65
C ASP A 788 -44.75 5.16 16.55
N ILE A 789 -45.03 4.02 15.89
CA ILE A 789 -46.13 3.86 14.94
C ILE A 789 -47.29 3.18 15.68
N GLY A 790 -48.48 3.76 15.58
CA GLY A 790 -49.72 3.35 16.21
C GLY A 790 -50.25 2.00 15.74
N ALA A 791 -51.43 1.59 16.22
CA ALA A 791 -51.96 0.26 15.94
C ALA A 791 -52.38 0.08 14.47
N ALA A 792 -52.09 -1.08 13.87
CA ALA A 792 -52.48 -1.41 12.49
C ALA A 792 -53.99 -1.28 12.21
N ALA A 793 -54.85 -1.40 13.22
CA ALA A 793 -56.29 -1.22 13.03
C ALA A 793 -56.68 0.20 12.57
N ASN A 794 -55.78 1.18 12.73
CA ASN A 794 -55.98 2.57 12.33
C ASN A 794 -55.38 2.90 10.96
N ILE A 795 -54.47 2.06 10.45
CA ILE A 795 -53.68 2.30 9.24
C ILE A 795 -54.02 1.24 8.18
N THR A 796 -54.34 1.67 6.97
CA THR A 796 -54.68 0.76 5.85
C THR A 796 -53.42 0.22 5.19
N ASP A 797 -53.40 -1.07 4.82
CA ASP A 797 -52.32 -1.70 4.06
C ASP A 797 -51.90 -0.87 2.82
N ASN A 798 -50.59 -0.57 2.75
CA ASN A 798 -49.91 0.28 1.74
C ASN A 798 -50.13 1.79 1.85
N ASP A 799 -50.83 2.29 2.89
CA ASP A 799 -50.77 3.71 3.20
C ASP A 799 -49.36 4.09 3.68
N SER A 800 -48.95 5.34 3.46
CA SER A 800 -47.59 5.76 3.75
C SER A 800 -47.47 7.22 4.13
N VAL A 801 -46.46 7.50 4.95
CA VAL A 801 -46.11 8.83 5.47
C VAL A 801 -44.65 9.13 5.17
N LYS A 802 -44.29 10.41 5.03
CA LYS A 802 -42.92 10.89 5.02
C LYS A 802 -42.77 12.03 6.03
N THR A 803 -41.53 12.40 6.31
CA THR A 803 -41.23 13.55 7.16
C THR A 803 -40.24 14.44 6.46
N ASP A 804 -40.37 15.76 6.64
CA ASP A 804 -39.54 16.76 5.97
C ASP A 804 -38.83 17.60 7.06
N LEU A 805 -37.51 17.71 6.99
CA LEU A 805 -36.68 18.34 8.01
C LEU A 805 -36.16 19.70 7.54
N THR A 806 -36.12 20.65 8.48
CA THR A 806 -35.52 21.98 8.31
C THR A 806 -34.54 22.28 9.43
N SER A 807 -33.44 22.97 9.10
CA SER A 807 -32.44 23.40 10.07
C SER A 807 -32.19 24.90 9.94
N THR A 808 -32.13 25.58 11.09
CA THR A 808 -31.78 27.01 11.15
C THR A 808 -30.64 27.24 12.13
N GLY A 809 -29.81 28.24 11.84
CA GLY A 809 -28.67 28.62 12.64
C GLY A 809 -28.14 30.01 12.31
N THR A 810 -26.95 30.30 12.79
CA THR A 810 -26.21 31.52 12.47
C THR A 810 -24.75 31.19 12.31
N THR A 811 -24.13 31.69 11.25
CA THR A 811 -22.69 31.53 11.03
C THR A 811 -21.90 32.21 12.14
N VAL A 812 -20.76 31.60 12.53
CA VAL A 812 -20.02 32.02 13.73
C VAL A 812 -19.25 33.33 13.53
N GLN A 813 -18.72 33.57 12.32
CA GLN A 813 -17.84 34.70 12.03
C GLN A 813 -18.55 35.78 11.22
N SER A 814 -19.23 35.45 10.12
CA SER A 814 -19.97 36.44 9.33
C SER A 814 -21.24 36.94 10.02
N GLY A 815 -21.84 36.15 10.91
CA GLY A 815 -23.03 36.51 11.68
C GLY A 815 -24.33 36.48 10.86
N ILE A 816 -24.32 35.76 9.74
CA ILE A 816 -25.42 35.64 8.79
C ILE A 816 -26.34 34.49 9.21
N ALA A 817 -27.64 34.69 9.00
CA ALA A 817 -28.64 33.65 9.24
C ALA A 817 -28.46 32.50 8.24
N ASP A 818 -28.35 31.28 8.76
CA ASP A 818 -28.33 30.05 7.99
C ASP A 818 -29.72 29.39 8.12
N SER A 819 -30.42 29.21 7.01
CA SER A 819 -31.78 28.67 7.01
C SER A 819 -31.96 27.79 5.79
N GLU A 820 -31.94 26.49 6.03
CA GLU A 820 -32.16 25.50 4.99
C GLU A 820 -33.65 25.47 4.60
N ALA A 821 -33.92 25.18 3.32
CA ALA A 821 -35.28 24.86 2.88
C ALA A 821 -35.62 23.42 3.24
N ASP A 822 -36.90 23.13 3.49
CA ASP A 822 -37.39 21.80 3.88
C ASP A 822 -36.86 20.69 2.96
N LYS A 823 -36.46 19.56 3.57
CA LYS A 823 -35.92 18.40 2.86
C LYS A 823 -36.62 17.12 3.26
N ASP A 824 -37.16 16.45 2.25
CA ASP A 824 -37.79 15.14 2.40
C ASP A 824 -36.84 14.10 2.99
N GLY A 825 -37.35 13.38 3.99
CA GLY A 825 -36.78 12.16 4.55
C GLY A 825 -37.17 10.93 3.73
N GLN A 826 -37.33 9.81 4.43
CA GLN A 826 -37.73 8.53 3.82
C GLN A 826 -39.25 8.36 3.89
N THR A 827 -39.82 7.72 2.87
CA THR A 827 -41.21 7.25 2.92
C THR A 827 -41.27 5.97 3.75
N ILE A 828 -42.18 5.93 4.73
CA ILE A 828 -42.50 4.78 5.56
C ILE A 828 -43.87 4.24 5.12
N ILE A 829 -43.90 2.99 4.69
CA ILE A 829 -45.08 2.33 4.13
C ILE A 829 -45.56 1.27 5.12
N GLU A 830 -46.85 1.28 5.45
CA GLU A 830 -47.48 0.19 6.21
C GLU A 830 -47.66 -1.02 5.28
N VAL A 831 -47.25 -2.20 5.75
CA VAL A 831 -47.51 -3.48 5.07
C VAL A 831 -47.88 -4.55 6.09
N ALA A 832 -48.76 -5.47 5.71
CA ALA A 832 -49.07 -6.64 6.53
C ALA A 832 -47.94 -7.68 6.57
N GLY A 833 -47.70 -8.26 7.75
CA GLY A 833 -46.77 -9.38 7.94
C GLY A 833 -47.28 -10.66 7.29
N THR A 834 -46.38 -11.47 6.70
CA THR A 834 -46.76 -12.76 6.09
C THR A 834 -45.98 -13.92 6.69
N PHE A 835 -46.63 -15.09 6.75
CA PHE A 835 -46.06 -16.32 7.31
C PHE A 835 -46.27 -17.49 6.34
N ALA A 836 -45.22 -18.27 6.12
CA ALA A 836 -45.26 -19.42 5.21
C ALA A 836 -44.47 -20.61 5.76
N THR A 837 -44.95 -21.81 5.42
CA THR A 837 -44.32 -23.09 5.76
C THR A 837 -44.29 -24.00 4.53
N SER A 838 -43.21 -24.78 4.38
CA SER A 838 -43.01 -25.70 3.26
C SER A 838 -42.12 -26.89 3.67
N LEU A 839 -42.14 -27.99 2.90
CA LEU A 839 -41.12 -29.02 3.01
C LEU A 839 -39.74 -28.42 2.65
N ASP A 840 -38.73 -28.67 3.47
CA ASP A 840 -37.38 -28.22 3.20
C ASP A 840 -36.69 -29.17 2.22
N ALA A 841 -35.90 -28.63 1.29
CA ALA A 841 -35.22 -29.41 0.26
C ALA A 841 -34.17 -30.39 0.84
N ALA A 842 -33.68 -30.15 2.06
CA ALA A 842 -32.77 -31.04 2.77
C ALA A 842 -33.50 -32.13 3.59
N SER A 843 -34.83 -32.27 3.46
CA SER A 843 -35.56 -33.40 4.04
C SER A 843 -35.04 -34.73 3.51
N ALA A 844 -35.02 -35.76 4.37
CA ALA A 844 -34.59 -37.09 4.00
C ALA A 844 -35.39 -37.60 2.79
N ALA A 845 -34.71 -38.17 1.78
CA ALA A 845 -35.37 -38.87 0.69
C ALA A 845 -36.02 -40.17 1.20
N SER A 846 -37.00 -40.69 0.45
CA SER A 846 -37.61 -41.98 0.77
C SER A 846 -36.58 -43.08 0.94
N MET A 847 -36.67 -43.85 2.03
CA MET A 847 -35.79 -44.97 2.32
C MET A 847 -36.50 -46.05 3.14
N LEU A 848 -35.90 -47.23 3.15
CA LEU A 848 -36.20 -48.28 4.12
C LEU A 848 -35.54 -47.91 5.45
N VAL A 849 -36.27 -48.02 6.54
CA VAL A 849 -35.83 -47.68 7.90
C VAL A 849 -35.89 -48.95 8.75
N ASP A 850 -34.79 -49.32 9.39
CA ASP A 850 -34.79 -50.43 10.33
C ASP A 850 -35.34 -50.06 11.72
N ASP A 851 -35.55 -51.03 12.58
CA ASP A 851 -36.18 -50.84 13.88
C ASP A 851 -35.23 -50.35 14.99
N SER A 852 -34.03 -49.91 14.64
CA SER A 852 -33.01 -49.48 15.59
C SER A 852 -32.74 -47.97 15.56
N GLY A 853 -32.50 -47.40 16.74
CA GLY A 853 -32.00 -46.03 16.89
C GLY A 853 -33.02 -44.91 16.58
N THR A 854 -32.48 -43.78 16.11
CA THR A 854 -33.24 -42.57 15.79
C THR A 854 -32.93 -42.14 14.36
N VAL A 855 -33.97 -41.82 13.59
CA VAL A 855 -33.87 -41.40 12.19
C VAL A 855 -34.56 -40.05 11.97
N GLU A 856 -33.95 -39.14 11.22
CA GLU A 856 -34.61 -37.92 10.77
C GLU A 856 -35.42 -38.19 9.50
N VAL A 857 -36.72 -37.93 9.53
CA VAL A 857 -37.64 -38.29 8.43
C VAL A 857 -38.16 -37.09 7.64
N ALA A 858 -38.20 -35.91 8.26
CA ALA A 858 -38.70 -34.71 7.59
C ALA A 858 -38.06 -33.44 8.14
N ARG A 859 -37.92 -32.43 7.27
CA ARG A 859 -37.56 -31.06 7.63
C ARG A 859 -38.56 -30.09 7.03
N PHE A 860 -39.04 -29.14 7.83
CA PHE A 860 -40.02 -28.14 7.38
C PHE A 860 -39.47 -26.73 7.56
N LYS A 861 -39.40 -25.98 6.47
CA LYS A 861 -39.01 -24.57 6.51
C LYS A 861 -40.19 -23.73 6.99
N VAL A 862 -39.92 -22.81 7.91
CA VAL A 862 -40.87 -21.83 8.46
C VAL A 862 -40.29 -20.43 8.21
N ALA A 863 -41.01 -19.56 7.51
CA ALA A 863 -40.54 -18.22 7.13
C ALA A 863 -41.55 -17.13 7.50
N SER A 864 -41.03 -15.95 7.85
CA SER A 864 -41.82 -14.76 8.15
C SER A 864 -41.27 -13.54 7.41
N THR A 865 -42.15 -12.69 6.87
CA THR A 865 -41.79 -11.45 6.14
C THR A 865 -42.42 -10.25 6.82
N TYR A 866 -41.70 -9.13 6.88
CA TYR A 866 -42.08 -7.85 7.50
C TYR A 866 -42.31 -7.86 9.01
N ASP A 867 -42.77 -8.97 9.59
CA ASP A 867 -42.88 -9.18 11.03
C ASP A 867 -42.08 -10.39 11.50
N SER A 868 -41.62 -10.34 12.74
CA SER A 868 -41.10 -11.52 13.42
C SER A 868 -42.23 -12.23 14.16
N VAL A 869 -42.16 -13.54 14.27
CA VAL A 869 -43.18 -14.34 14.95
C VAL A 869 -42.55 -15.31 15.94
N ASN A 870 -43.28 -15.66 16.99
CA ASN A 870 -42.88 -16.72 17.92
C ASN A 870 -43.77 -17.94 17.76
N LEU A 871 -43.20 -19.07 17.40
CA LEU A 871 -43.92 -20.35 17.29
C LEU A 871 -44.14 -20.91 18.69
N THR A 872 -45.38 -21.31 18.99
CA THR A 872 -45.76 -21.82 20.32
C THR A 872 -46.35 -23.22 20.30
N GLU A 873 -46.95 -23.62 19.17
CA GLU A 873 -47.51 -24.96 18.99
C GLU A 873 -47.20 -25.45 17.57
N VAL A 874 -46.83 -26.72 17.45
CA VAL A 874 -46.58 -27.40 16.17
C VAL A 874 -47.27 -28.77 16.22
N ASP A 875 -48.12 -29.06 15.24
CA ASP A 875 -48.79 -30.36 15.12
C ASP A 875 -48.13 -31.19 14.01
N VAL A 876 -47.74 -32.42 14.33
CA VAL A 876 -47.14 -33.37 13.39
C VAL A 876 -47.94 -34.66 13.40
N ASN A 877 -48.38 -35.09 12.23
CA ASN A 877 -49.06 -36.35 12.02
C ASN A 877 -48.09 -37.44 11.53
N LEU A 878 -48.30 -38.68 11.95
CA LEU A 878 -47.65 -39.86 11.39
C LEU A 878 -48.67 -40.71 10.63
N ALA A 879 -48.28 -41.21 9.45
CA ALA A 879 -49.10 -42.18 8.71
C ALA A 879 -49.40 -43.42 9.57
N THR A 880 -48.38 -43.99 10.21
CA THR A 880 -48.50 -45.08 11.18
C THR A 880 -47.56 -44.85 12.37
N ALA A 881 -48.02 -45.13 13.59
CA ALA A 881 -47.24 -44.92 14.82
C ALA A 881 -46.69 -46.21 15.45
N THR A 882 -47.16 -47.40 15.05
CA THR A 882 -46.85 -48.68 15.73
C THR A 882 -45.39 -49.10 15.62
N ALA A 883 -44.67 -48.64 14.60
CA ALA A 883 -43.23 -48.88 14.38
C ALA A 883 -42.32 -47.82 15.05
N VAL A 884 -42.90 -46.84 15.75
CA VAL A 884 -42.19 -45.70 16.34
C VAL A 884 -42.50 -45.63 17.83
N SER A 885 -41.51 -45.37 18.65
CA SER A 885 -41.70 -45.23 20.10
C SER A 885 -41.89 -43.77 20.52
N GLN A 886 -41.10 -42.86 19.94
CA GLN A 886 -41.15 -41.43 20.23
C GLN A 886 -40.89 -40.60 18.98
N VAL A 887 -41.44 -39.40 18.97
CA VAL A 887 -41.17 -38.37 17.95
C VAL A 887 -40.54 -37.17 18.63
N VAL A 888 -39.42 -36.72 18.07
CA VAL A 888 -38.63 -35.59 18.56
C VAL A 888 -38.74 -34.45 17.56
N LEU A 889 -39.32 -33.34 18.01
CA LEU A 889 -39.36 -32.09 17.25
C LEU A 889 -38.12 -31.26 17.58
N LYS A 890 -37.39 -30.81 16.55
CA LYS A 890 -36.14 -30.04 16.68
C LYS A 890 -36.24 -28.73 15.93
N ASN A 891 -35.49 -27.74 16.38
CA ASN A 891 -35.07 -26.62 15.54
C ASN A 891 -33.79 -27.07 14.83
N ALA A 892 -33.94 -27.59 13.62
CA ALA A 892 -32.84 -28.09 12.81
C ALA A 892 -31.87 -26.96 12.40
N SER A 893 -32.29 -25.70 12.40
CA SER A 893 -31.39 -24.56 12.17
C SER A 893 -30.37 -24.36 13.31
N THR A 894 -30.69 -24.78 14.53
CA THR A 894 -29.79 -24.65 15.70
C THR A 894 -29.35 -25.99 16.28
N GLY A 895 -29.94 -27.10 15.84
CA GLY A 895 -29.74 -28.45 16.38
C GLY A 895 -30.46 -28.71 17.70
N ALA A 896 -31.20 -27.75 18.24
CA ALA A 896 -31.85 -27.87 19.54
C ALA A 896 -33.12 -28.72 19.48
N THR A 897 -33.30 -29.63 20.44
CA THR A 897 -34.58 -30.33 20.66
C THR A 897 -35.58 -29.37 21.28
N LEU A 898 -36.74 -29.22 20.64
CA LEU A 898 -37.84 -28.38 21.13
C LEU A 898 -38.74 -29.16 22.08
N ALA A 899 -39.14 -30.38 21.68
CA ALA A 899 -39.98 -31.24 22.49
C ALA A 899 -39.90 -32.70 22.00
N THR A 900 -40.29 -33.64 22.85
CA THR A 900 -40.37 -35.08 22.55
C THR A 900 -41.71 -35.61 23.05
N MET A 901 -42.40 -36.41 22.22
CA MET A 901 -43.67 -37.03 22.56
C MET A 901 -43.66 -38.53 22.25
N PRO A 902 -44.44 -39.36 22.96
CA PRO A 902 -44.73 -40.73 22.52
C PRO A 902 -45.37 -40.72 21.13
N ALA A 903 -45.04 -41.69 20.29
CA ALA A 903 -45.57 -41.76 18.93
C ALA A 903 -47.09 -41.94 18.92
N ALA A 904 -47.78 -41.13 18.12
CA ALA A 904 -49.20 -41.22 17.82
C ALA A 904 -49.44 -40.76 16.38
N THR A 905 -50.63 -41.03 15.83
CA THR A 905 -50.99 -40.59 14.46
C THR A 905 -51.13 -39.07 14.34
N SER A 906 -51.34 -38.36 15.46
CA SER A 906 -51.35 -36.90 15.57
C SER A 906 -50.72 -36.48 16.89
N MET A 907 -49.84 -35.47 16.86
CA MET A 907 -49.03 -35.05 18.00
C MET A 907 -48.89 -33.53 18.03
N LEU A 908 -49.57 -32.91 18.99
CA LEU A 908 -49.47 -31.48 19.26
C LEU A 908 -48.31 -31.19 20.23
N PHE A 909 -47.20 -30.68 19.70
CA PHE A 909 -46.06 -30.22 20.48
C PHE A 909 -46.34 -28.81 21.04
N THR A 910 -46.17 -28.62 22.34
CA THR A 910 -46.38 -27.34 23.05
C THR A 910 -45.26 -27.10 24.07
N GLY A 911 -45.29 -25.95 24.76
CA GLY A 911 -44.37 -25.65 25.87
C GLY A 911 -43.00 -25.11 25.44
N PHE A 912 -42.86 -24.70 24.17
CA PHE A 912 -41.68 -24.01 23.64
C PHE A 912 -42.07 -22.65 23.06
N SER A 913 -41.06 -21.80 22.81
CA SER A 913 -41.20 -20.55 22.08
C SER A 913 -39.99 -20.37 21.17
N VAL A 914 -40.20 -20.40 19.86
CA VAL A 914 -39.11 -20.25 18.87
C VAL A 914 -39.36 -19.03 18.02
N ASN A 915 -38.41 -18.09 18.00
CA ASN A 915 -38.50 -16.90 17.16
C ASN A 915 -38.15 -17.23 15.71
N VAL A 916 -39.02 -16.80 14.80
CA VAL A 916 -38.74 -16.67 13.36
C VAL A 916 -38.57 -15.17 13.08
N PRO A 917 -37.36 -14.70 12.74
CA PRO A 917 -37.11 -13.29 12.55
C PRO A 917 -37.85 -12.75 11.32
N ALA A 918 -38.16 -11.45 11.33
CA ALA A 918 -38.72 -10.77 10.16
C ALA A 918 -37.76 -10.89 8.96
N ASN A 919 -38.32 -11.18 7.79
CA ASN A 919 -37.58 -11.42 6.55
C ASN A 919 -36.58 -12.58 6.66
N GLY A 920 -36.89 -13.59 7.48
CA GLY A 920 -36.05 -14.73 7.75
C GLY A 920 -36.82 -16.04 7.89
N SER A 921 -36.09 -17.13 8.14
CA SER A 921 -36.67 -18.47 8.26
C SER A 921 -35.90 -19.35 9.23
N ILE A 922 -36.59 -20.34 9.81
CA ILE A 922 -36.00 -21.47 10.53
C ILE A 922 -36.40 -22.78 9.87
N VAL A 923 -35.79 -23.89 10.28
CA VAL A 923 -36.13 -25.24 9.86
C VAL A 923 -36.50 -26.07 11.09
N LEU A 924 -37.69 -26.66 11.06
CA LEU A 924 -38.13 -27.67 12.03
C LEU A 924 -37.72 -29.05 11.53
N GLY A 925 -37.07 -29.86 12.36
CA GLY A 925 -36.71 -31.25 12.05
C GLY A 925 -37.60 -32.22 12.83
N VAL A 926 -38.00 -33.32 12.19
CA VAL A 926 -38.75 -34.41 12.81
C VAL A 926 -37.88 -35.66 12.82
N GLU A 927 -37.52 -36.11 14.02
CA GLU A 927 -36.79 -37.35 14.25
C GLU A 927 -37.72 -38.39 14.89
N LEU A 928 -37.66 -39.62 14.39
CA LEU A 928 -38.40 -40.77 14.91
C LEU A 928 -37.44 -41.69 15.67
N VAL A 929 -37.79 -42.01 16.91
CA VAL A 929 -37.11 -43.06 17.68
C VAL A 929 -37.85 -44.36 17.40
N MET A 930 -37.17 -45.31 16.76
CA MET A 930 -37.80 -46.54 16.27
C MET A 930 -38.23 -47.45 17.44
N ALA A 931 -39.30 -48.22 17.23
CA ALA A 931 -39.74 -49.27 18.14
C ALA A 931 -39.48 -50.64 17.51
N THR A 932 -39.33 -51.68 18.33
CA THR A 932 -39.13 -53.05 17.84
C THR A 932 -40.24 -53.49 16.90
N ILE A 933 -39.89 -54.13 15.78
CA ILE A 933 -40.84 -54.66 14.80
C ILE A 933 -40.84 -56.20 14.86
N GLY A 934 -42.03 -56.81 14.79
CA GLY A 934 -42.19 -58.26 14.89
C GLY A 934 -43.43 -58.71 15.70
N PRO A 935 -43.49 -59.96 16.17
CA PRO A 935 -44.69 -60.52 16.77
C PRO A 935 -45.08 -59.80 18.06
N ASN A 936 -46.31 -59.29 18.12
CA ASN A 936 -46.84 -58.45 19.20
C ASN A 936 -46.18 -57.06 19.34
N ALA A 937 -45.50 -56.56 18.30
CA ALA A 937 -44.85 -55.25 18.27
C ALA A 937 -45.25 -54.47 17.01
N GLY A 938 -44.38 -53.57 16.50
CA GLY A 938 -44.62 -52.88 15.24
C GLY A 938 -44.74 -53.84 14.05
N THR A 939 -45.45 -53.42 13.01
CA THR A 939 -45.62 -54.19 11.77
C THR A 939 -44.51 -53.85 10.78
N THR A 940 -43.98 -54.86 10.10
CA THR A 940 -43.09 -54.64 8.95
C THR A 940 -43.84 -53.90 7.84
N ASP A 941 -43.12 -53.19 6.99
CA ASP A 941 -43.66 -52.43 5.86
C ASP A 941 -44.62 -51.30 6.24
N SER A 942 -44.48 -50.77 7.46
CA SER A 942 -45.32 -49.66 7.92
C SER A 942 -44.87 -48.33 7.32
N ASP A 943 -45.79 -47.58 6.72
CA ASP A 943 -45.56 -46.19 6.33
C ASP A 943 -45.48 -45.30 7.59
N ILE A 944 -44.30 -44.72 7.83
CA ILE A 944 -44.01 -43.83 8.96
C ILE A 944 -43.82 -42.36 8.52
N THR A 945 -44.41 -41.95 7.39
CA THR A 945 -44.34 -40.56 6.88
C THR A 945 -44.77 -39.56 7.94
N ALA A 946 -43.92 -38.57 8.22
CA ALA A 946 -44.25 -37.43 9.06
C ALA A 946 -44.81 -36.26 8.22
N THR A 947 -45.93 -35.69 8.65
CA THR A 947 -46.60 -34.56 8.00
C THR A 947 -46.71 -33.40 8.99
N LEU A 948 -46.23 -32.21 8.61
CA LEU A 948 -46.51 -30.99 9.37
C LEU A 948 -47.95 -30.56 9.07
N ASP A 949 -48.82 -30.68 10.06
CA ASP A 949 -50.25 -30.38 9.94
C ASP A 949 -50.50 -28.88 10.17
N SER A 950 -50.04 -28.37 11.31
CA SER A 950 -50.23 -26.97 11.65
C SER A 950 -49.12 -26.36 12.50
N VAL A 951 -48.96 -25.04 12.36
CA VAL A 951 -48.05 -24.23 13.18
C VAL A 951 -48.83 -23.04 13.73
N LYS A 952 -48.84 -22.89 15.06
CA LYS A 952 -49.39 -21.72 15.74
C LYS A 952 -48.28 -20.78 16.15
N TYR A 953 -48.47 -19.51 15.83
CA TYR A 953 -47.49 -18.46 16.08
C TYR A 953 -48.13 -17.17 16.55
N THR A 954 -47.34 -16.37 17.26
CA THR A 954 -47.72 -15.03 17.73
C THR A 954 -46.87 -13.99 17.02
N SER A 955 -47.49 -13.03 16.35
CA SER A 955 -46.85 -11.83 15.81
C SER A 955 -46.17 -11.04 16.94
N VAL A 956 -44.90 -10.69 16.77
CA VAL A 956 -44.14 -9.95 17.79
C VAL A 956 -44.59 -8.48 17.83
N SER A 957 -44.93 -7.89 16.69
CA SER A 957 -45.40 -6.50 16.61
C SER A 957 -46.79 -6.30 17.22
N SER A 958 -47.76 -7.13 16.84
CA SER A 958 -49.17 -6.94 17.19
C SER A 958 -49.63 -7.78 18.39
N GLY A 959 -48.89 -8.85 18.74
CA GLY A 959 -49.34 -9.85 19.70
C GLY A 959 -50.45 -10.77 19.17
N ALA A 960 -50.85 -10.64 17.90
CA ALA A 960 -51.89 -11.47 17.29
C ALA A 960 -51.43 -12.93 17.19
N VAL A 961 -52.32 -13.85 17.59
CA VAL A 961 -52.08 -15.31 17.54
C VAL A 961 -52.79 -15.90 16.33
N THR A 962 -52.05 -16.59 15.47
CA THR A 962 -52.57 -17.19 14.23
C THR A 962 -52.12 -18.65 14.12
N THR A 963 -52.94 -19.49 13.48
CA THR A 963 -52.58 -20.88 13.15
C THR A 963 -52.53 -21.05 11.64
N ASN A 964 -51.41 -21.53 11.12
CA ASN A 964 -51.27 -21.98 9.74
C ASN A 964 -51.49 -23.49 9.68
N GLY A 965 -52.71 -23.93 9.32
CA GLY A 965 -53.08 -25.35 9.21
C GLY A 965 -53.12 -25.83 7.78
N THR A 966 -51.98 -26.20 7.21
CA THR A 966 -51.90 -26.75 5.85
C THR A 966 -50.93 -27.91 5.87
N ASP A 967 -51.42 -29.08 5.47
CA ASP A 967 -50.61 -30.29 5.50
C ASP A 967 -49.41 -30.18 4.56
N ARG A 968 -48.23 -30.44 5.11
CA ARG A 968 -46.98 -30.58 4.37
C ARG A 968 -46.42 -31.95 4.64
N PRO A 969 -46.68 -32.94 3.78
CA PRO A 969 -46.13 -34.27 3.96
C PRO A 969 -44.62 -34.25 3.72
N GLY A 970 -43.88 -34.99 4.55
CA GLY A 970 -42.51 -35.42 4.25
C GLY A 970 -42.48 -36.47 3.15
N ASN A 971 -41.28 -36.98 2.86
CA ASN A 971 -41.14 -38.11 1.94
C ASN A 971 -41.53 -39.42 2.65
N THR A 972 -42.03 -40.39 1.89
CA THR A 972 -42.48 -41.67 2.43
C THR A 972 -41.33 -42.54 2.92
N MET A 973 -41.47 -43.11 4.10
CA MET A 973 -40.48 -43.96 4.76
C MET A 973 -41.15 -45.26 5.19
N TYR A 974 -40.50 -46.40 4.96
CA TYR A 974 -41.06 -47.72 5.24
C TYR A 974 -40.25 -48.43 6.33
N ALA A 975 -40.92 -48.86 7.40
CA ALA A 975 -40.27 -49.42 8.58
C ALA A 975 -40.20 -50.96 8.53
N TYR A 976 -39.02 -51.53 8.80
CA TYR A 976 -38.78 -52.98 8.85
C TYR A 976 -37.96 -53.34 10.09
N LYS A 977 -38.05 -54.59 10.56
CA LYS A 977 -37.25 -55.09 11.68
C LYS A 977 -35.75 -55.07 11.39
N SER A 978 -35.40 -55.34 10.14
CA SER A 978 -34.05 -55.16 9.63
C SER A 978 -34.10 -54.88 8.13
N VAL A 979 -33.11 -54.19 7.59
CA VAL A 979 -33.03 -53.86 6.15
C VAL A 979 -31.71 -54.35 5.55
N PRO A 980 -31.70 -54.83 4.30
CA PRO A 980 -30.49 -55.22 3.60
C PRO A 980 -29.66 -54.00 3.20
N LEU A 981 -28.35 -54.14 3.38
CA LEU A 981 -27.34 -53.34 2.73
C LEU A 981 -26.46 -54.23 1.85
N ILE A 982 -26.51 -54.00 0.55
CA ILE A 982 -25.72 -54.73 -0.45
C ILE A 982 -24.44 -53.97 -0.73
N SER A 983 -23.31 -54.66 -0.89
CA SER A 983 -22.06 -53.99 -1.22
C SER A 983 -21.21 -54.82 -2.18
N ARG A 984 -20.59 -54.13 -3.14
CA ARG A 984 -19.69 -54.74 -4.11
C ARG A 984 -18.39 -55.17 -3.45
N VAL A 985 -17.93 -56.37 -3.77
CA VAL A 985 -16.60 -56.88 -3.44
C VAL A 985 -15.84 -57.14 -4.74
N GLU A 986 -14.54 -56.85 -4.78
CA GLU A 986 -13.74 -57.07 -6.00
C GLU A 986 -13.63 -58.56 -6.35
N LEU A 987 -13.54 -58.85 -7.65
CA LEU A 987 -13.30 -60.21 -8.13
C LEU A 987 -11.91 -60.69 -7.70
N PRO A 988 -11.73 -62.01 -7.45
CA PRO A 988 -10.40 -62.59 -7.21
C PRO A 988 -9.40 -62.36 -8.34
N THR A 989 -9.90 -62.16 -9.57
CA THR A 989 -9.12 -61.84 -10.77
C THR A 989 -10.00 -61.04 -11.75
N GLY A 990 -9.42 -60.10 -12.49
CA GLY A 990 -10.08 -59.42 -13.62
C GLY A 990 -9.82 -60.10 -14.98
N THR A 991 -9.09 -61.22 -14.97
CA THR A 991 -8.67 -61.93 -16.19
C THR A 991 -9.68 -63.00 -16.58
N LEU A 992 -10.17 -62.96 -17.82
CA LEU A 992 -11.05 -63.97 -18.39
C LEU A 992 -10.24 -65.20 -18.85
N THR A 993 -10.58 -66.37 -18.30
CA THR A 993 -10.05 -67.67 -18.70
C THR A 993 -11.16 -68.70 -18.78
N GLY A 994 -11.00 -69.71 -19.62
CA GLY A 994 -11.95 -70.83 -19.68
C GLY A 994 -11.92 -71.66 -18.38
N GLY A 995 -13.05 -72.25 -18.03
CA GLY A 995 -13.27 -72.95 -16.76
C GLY A 995 -14.12 -72.14 -15.78
N THR A 996 -14.21 -72.59 -14.53
CA THR A 996 -15.04 -71.93 -13.50
C THR A 996 -14.44 -70.59 -13.08
N GLN A 997 -15.17 -69.50 -13.31
CA GLN A 997 -14.78 -68.14 -12.96
C GLN A 997 -15.83 -67.50 -12.04
N THR A 998 -15.39 -66.59 -11.16
CA THR A 998 -16.30 -65.74 -10.37
C THR A 998 -16.70 -64.54 -11.23
N LEU A 999 -17.99 -64.44 -11.57
CA LEU A 999 -18.55 -63.37 -12.40
C LEU A 999 -18.90 -62.13 -11.57
N ALA A 1000 -19.47 -62.33 -10.38
CA ALA A 1000 -19.83 -61.27 -9.45
C ALA A 1000 -19.48 -61.68 -8.01
N LYS A 1001 -19.17 -60.69 -7.17
CA LYS A 1001 -18.91 -60.92 -5.74
C LYS A 1001 -19.48 -59.77 -4.91
N PHE A 1002 -20.41 -60.07 -4.01
CA PHE A 1002 -21.09 -59.05 -3.21
C PHE A 1002 -21.30 -59.52 -1.77
N THR A 1003 -21.43 -58.56 -0.86
CA THR A 1003 -21.75 -58.80 0.54
C THR A 1003 -23.17 -58.33 0.82
N VAL A 1004 -23.98 -59.19 1.41
CA VAL A 1004 -25.29 -58.85 1.99
C VAL A 1004 -25.08 -58.64 3.48
N SER A 1005 -25.58 -57.53 4.01
CA SER A 1005 -25.54 -57.24 5.44
C SER A 1005 -26.90 -56.81 5.97
N SER A 1006 -27.17 -57.12 7.24
CA SER A 1006 -28.39 -56.76 7.95
C SER A 1006 -28.16 -55.55 8.84
N ASN A 1007 -28.96 -54.49 8.67
CA ASN A 1007 -29.01 -53.36 9.61
C ASN A 1007 -30.33 -53.39 10.39
N GLY A 1008 -30.30 -53.08 11.69
CA GLY A 1008 -31.44 -53.21 12.60
C GLY A 1008 -31.21 -54.23 13.71
N THR A 1009 -32.27 -54.62 14.43
CA THR A 1009 -32.17 -55.60 15.51
C THR A 1009 -32.34 -57.05 15.07
N GLY A 1010 -32.84 -57.27 13.84
CA GLY A 1010 -33.11 -58.58 13.24
C GLY A 1010 -32.04 -59.09 12.26
N ALA A 1011 -32.33 -60.26 11.68
CA ALA A 1011 -31.59 -60.84 10.57
C ALA A 1011 -32.33 -60.55 9.25
N VAL A 1012 -31.60 -60.44 8.16
CA VAL A 1012 -32.19 -60.36 6.80
C VAL A 1012 -32.13 -61.74 6.17
N ALA A 1013 -33.27 -62.24 5.71
CA ALA A 1013 -33.35 -63.39 4.82
C ALA A 1013 -33.39 -62.91 3.36
N TRP A 1014 -32.80 -63.66 2.45
CA TRP A 1014 -32.97 -63.43 1.01
C TRP A 1014 -33.05 -64.74 0.24
N LYS A 1015 -33.80 -64.70 -0.86
CA LYS A 1015 -34.18 -65.91 -1.62
C LYS A 1015 -33.85 -65.81 -3.10
N GLU A 1016 -33.83 -64.61 -3.68
CA GLU A 1016 -33.63 -64.43 -5.11
C GLU A 1016 -32.72 -63.24 -5.41
N VAL A 1017 -31.89 -63.38 -6.46
CA VAL A 1017 -31.08 -62.30 -7.02
C VAL A 1017 -31.02 -62.43 -8.55
N LEU A 1018 -31.08 -61.29 -9.25
CA LEU A 1018 -30.87 -61.18 -10.69
C LEU A 1018 -29.52 -60.53 -10.97
N ILE A 1019 -28.68 -61.20 -11.75
CA ILE A 1019 -27.40 -60.67 -12.22
C ILE A 1019 -27.49 -60.43 -13.73
N GLU A 1020 -27.39 -59.17 -14.15
CA GLU A 1020 -27.37 -58.81 -15.56
C GLU A 1020 -25.97 -59.09 -16.12
N ILE A 1021 -25.87 -59.86 -17.19
CA ILE A 1021 -24.61 -60.17 -17.85
C ILE A 1021 -24.59 -59.50 -19.22
N ALA A 1022 -23.54 -58.73 -19.51
CA ALA A 1022 -23.14 -58.36 -20.85
C ALA A 1022 -21.84 -59.06 -21.21
N LYS A 1023 -21.73 -59.63 -22.40
CA LYS A 1023 -20.50 -60.31 -22.83
C LYS A 1023 -20.17 -60.00 -24.29
N THR A 1024 -18.95 -60.32 -24.69
CA THR A 1024 -18.59 -60.32 -26.12
C THR A 1024 -19.41 -61.40 -26.83
N GLY A 1025 -20.08 -61.00 -27.91
CA GLY A 1025 -21.04 -61.80 -28.68
C GLY A 1025 -21.54 -61.03 -29.91
N GLY A 1026 -22.22 -61.71 -30.83
CA GLY A 1026 -22.89 -61.13 -32.00
C GLY A 1026 -22.21 -61.43 -33.35
N ALA A 1027 -23.01 -61.53 -34.41
CA ALA A 1027 -22.67 -62.12 -35.72
C ALA A 1027 -21.61 -61.39 -36.59
N ALA A 1028 -20.73 -60.56 -36.02
CA ALA A 1028 -19.84 -59.68 -36.80
C ALA A 1028 -18.45 -60.25 -37.11
N ASP A 1029 -17.97 -61.33 -36.47
CA ASP A 1029 -16.63 -61.88 -36.74
C ASP A 1029 -16.62 -63.18 -37.58
N GLY A 1030 -17.77 -63.88 -37.68
CA GLY A 1030 -17.89 -65.12 -38.46
C GLY A 1030 -16.95 -66.24 -38.03
N ALA A 1031 -16.37 -66.15 -36.82
CA ALA A 1031 -15.47 -67.15 -36.25
C ALA A 1031 -15.99 -67.53 -34.88
N GLY A 1032 -16.26 -68.82 -34.64
CA GLY A 1032 -16.82 -69.30 -33.37
C GLY A 1032 -15.86 -69.17 -32.18
N THR A 1033 -15.67 -67.95 -31.67
CA THR A 1033 -14.66 -67.58 -30.66
C THR A 1033 -15.18 -66.80 -29.45
N ASP A 1034 -16.48 -66.67 -29.22
CA ASP A 1034 -17.01 -65.89 -28.09
C ASP A 1034 -17.16 -66.70 -26.77
N PRO A 1035 -17.13 -66.05 -25.59
CA PRO A 1035 -17.37 -66.70 -24.30
C PRO A 1035 -18.81 -67.25 -24.19
N THR A 1036 -18.95 -68.46 -23.66
CA THR A 1036 -20.24 -69.02 -23.22
C THR A 1036 -20.28 -69.18 -21.69
N LEU A 1037 -21.46 -69.10 -21.09
CA LEU A 1037 -21.65 -69.32 -19.65
C LEU A 1037 -22.60 -70.48 -19.39
N ALA A 1038 -22.22 -71.40 -18.51
CA ALA A 1038 -23.08 -72.50 -18.07
C ALA A 1038 -22.79 -72.86 -16.61
N SER A 1039 -23.66 -73.67 -16.00
CA SER A 1039 -23.49 -74.20 -14.64
C SER A 1039 -23.20 -73.10 -13.61
N VAL A 1040 -24.15 -72.17 -13.48
CA VAL A 1040 -24.03 -71.07 -12.54
C VAL A 1040 -24.37 -71.53 -11.14
N ALA A 1041 -23.59 -71.09 -10.16
CA ALA A 1041 -23.93 -71.28 -8.75
C ALA A 1041 -23.46 -70.09 -7.92
N ILE A 1042 -24.22 -69.75 -6.89
CA ILE A 1042 -23.80 -68.85 -5.82
C ILE A 1042 -23.12 -69.69 -4.76
N HIS A 1043 -21.92 -69.26 -4.39
CA HIS A 1043 -21.18 -69.80 -3.26
C HIS A 1043 -21.17 -68.82 -2.11
N ASN A 1044 -21.37 -69.33 -0.90
CA ASN A 1044 -20.97 -68.61 0.30
C ASN A 1044 -19.43 -68.54 0.32
N ALA A 1045 -18.87 -67.33 0.27
CA ALA A 1045 -17.43 -67.13 0.14
C ALA A 1045 -16.64 -67.56 1.40
N ASP A 1046 -17.29 -67.60 2.56
CA ASP A 1046 -16.67 -67.96 3.84
C ASP A 1046 -16.57 -69.48 4.01
N THR A 1047 -17.59 -70.22 3.56
CA THR A 1047 -17.67 -71.68 3.72
C THR A 1047 -17.35 -72.46 2.45
N GLY A 1048 -17.40 -71.81 1.28
CA GLY A 1048 -17.29 -72.44 -0.04
C GLY A 1048 -18.54 -73.22 -0.47
N ALA A 1049 -19.56 -73.32 0.37
CA ALA A 1049 -20.79 -74.07 0.09
C ALA A 1049 -21.59 -73.42 -1.05
N VAL A 1050 -22.12 -74.26 -1.94
CA VAL A 1050 -23.11 -73.84 -2.94
C VAL A 1050 -24.45 -73.63 -2.24
N VAL A 1051 -25.09 -72.49 -2.51
CA VAL A 1051 -26.37 -72.09 -1.88
C VAL A 1051 -27.50 -71.90 -2.91
N THR A 1052 -27.22 -72.15 -4.19
CA THR A 1052 -28.18 -72.03 -5.29
C THR A 1052 -29.00 -73.31 -5.49
N ALA A 1053 -30.31 -73.12 -5.69
CA ALA A 1053 -31.27 -74.16 -6.03
C ALA A 1053 -31.52 -74.29 -7.53
N VAL A 1054 -31.74 -73.14 -8.17
CA VAL A 1054 -32.18 -72.98 -9.55
C VAL A 1054 -31.56 -71.72 -10.11
N GLU A 1055 -30.93 -71.86 -11.26
CA GLU A 1055 -30.47 -70.78 -12.11
C GLU A 1055 -31.26 -70.79 -13.41
N THR A 1056 -31.72 -69.63 -13.85
CA THR A 1056 -32.36 -69.45 -15.17
C THR A 1056 -31.62 -68.38 -15.93
N PHE A 1057 -31.17 -68.70 -17.14
CA PHE A 1057 -30.73 -67.69 -18.09
C PHE A 1057 -31.94 -67.18 -18.86
N ILE A 1058 -32.13 -65.86 -18.85
CA ILE A 1058 -33.12 -65.14 -19.64
C ILE A 1058 -32.32 -64.40 -20.71
N SER A 1059 -32.31 -64.90 -21.94
CA SER A 1059 -31.56 -64.29 -23.05
C SER A 1059 -32.28 -63.04 -23.56
N ALA A 1060 -31.51 -62.00 -23.90
CA ALA A 1060 -32.03 -60.73 -24.41
C ALA A 1060 -32.07 -60.68 -25.95
N ASP A 1061 -31.97 -61.82 -26.66
CA ASP A 1061 -31.92 -61.78 -28.13
C ASP A 1061 -33.24 -61.24 -28.70
N GLY A 1062 -33.12 -60.24 -29.56
CA GLY A 1062 -34.21 -59.39 -30.02
C GLY A 1062 -35.13 -60.04 -31.06
N ASP A 1063 -35.37 -61.35 -30.96
CA ASP A 1063 -36.17 -62.10 -31.94
C ASP A 1063 -37.66 -62.20 -31.58
N GLY A 1064 -38.15 -61.54 -30.53
CA GLY A 1064 -39.59 -61.40 -30.29
C GLY A 1064 -40.36 -62.72 -30.16
N ALA A 1065 -39.68 -63.84 -29.89
CA ALA A 1065 -40.27 -65.08 -29.43
C ALA A 1065 -39.91 -65.25 -27.94
N GLY A 1066 -40.93 -65.33 -27.09
CA GLY A 1066 -40.79 -65.16 -25.64
C GLY A 1066 -40.05 -66.26 -24.89
N THR A 1067 -39.64 -65.91 -23.67
CA THR A 1067 -39.42 -66.82 -22.51
C THR A 1067 -38.69 -68.12 -22.83
N ASP A 1068 -37.60 -68.08 -23.59
CA ASP A 1068 -36.79 -69.27 -23.78
C ASP A 1068 -35.88 -69.41 -22.56
N THR A 1069 -36.30 -70.25 -21.60
CA THR A 1069 -35.49 -70.61 -20.45
C THR A 1069 -34.28 -71.40 -20.94
N ALA A 1070 -33.16 -70.73 -21.17
CA ALA A 1070 -31.92 -71.34 -21.64
C ALA A 1070 -31.14 -71.95 -20.46
N THR A 1071 -30.37 -73.00 -20.72
CA THR A 1071 -29.50 -73.65 -19.72
C THR A 1071 -28.08 -73.06 -19.68
N ASN A 1072 -27.83 -72.08 -20.55
CA ASN A 1072 -26.55 -71.42 -20.77
C ASN A 1072 -26.79 -70.01 -21.37
N CYS A 1073 -25.80 -69.12 -21.22
CA CYS A 1073 -25.66 -67.94 -22.06
C CYS A 1073 -24.81 -68.35 -23.27
N GLU A 1074 -25.44 -68.38 -24.44
CA GLU A 1074 -24.87 -68.97 -25.65
C GLU A 1074 -23.82 -68.07 -26.29
N GLU A 1075 -23.08 -68.63 -27.24
CA GLU A 1075 -22.00 -67.92 -27.93
C GLU A 1075 -22.50 -66.63 -28.61
N LEU A 1076 -23.67 -66.67 -29.25
CA LEU A 1076 -24.23 -65.55 -30.01
C LEU A 1076 -24.82 -64.43 -29.13
N ASP A 1077 -25.09 -64.70 -27.85
CA ASP A 1077 -25.72 -63.73 -26.96
C ASP A 1077 -24.75 -62.58 -26.63
N THR A 1078 -25.20 -61.34 -26.77
CA THR A 1078 -24.47 -60.17 -26.27
C THR A 1078 -24.81 -59.83 -24.82
N ALA A 1079 -25.96 -60.31 -24.34
CA ALA A 1079 -26.43 -60.12 -22.97
C ALA A 1079 -27.36 -61.25 -22.52
N CYS A 1080 -27.31 -61.57 -21.23
CA CYS A 1080 -28.14 -62.57 -20.57
C CYS A 1080 -28.44 -62.11 -19.14
N ASP A 1081 -29.68 -62.23 -18.71
CA ASP A 1081 -30.04 -62.00 -17.31
C ASP A 1081 -30.05 -63.34 -16.57
N LEU A 1082 -29.40 -63.36 -15.42
CA LEU A 1082 -29.19 -64.55 -14.62
C LEU A 1082 -30.00 -64.45 -13.33
N LEU A 1083 -31.19 -65.03 -13.35
CA LEU A 1083 -32.05 -65.12 -12.17
C LEU A 1083 -31.67 -66.36 -11.36
N ILE A 1084 -31.34 -66.16 -10.08
CA ILE A 1084 -30.85 -67.21 -9.20
C ILE A 1084 -31.67 -67.26 -7.92
N THR A 1085 -32.22 -68.44 -7.61
CA THR A 1085 -32.94 -68.71 -6.36
C THR A 1085 -32.07 -69.53 -5.40
N ILE A 1086 -32.13 -69.21 -4.10
CA ILE A 1086 -31.46 -69.93 -3.02
C ILE A 1086 -32.16 -71.25 -2.71
N GLY A 1087 -31.38 -72.29 -2.35
CA GLY A 1087 -31.87 -73.56 -1.80
C GLY A 1087 -31.35 -74.80 -2.51
N THR A 1088 -32.16 -75.86 -2.52
CA THR A 1088 -31.96 -77.12 -3.26
C THR A 1088 -32.97 -77.32 -4.39
N LYS A 1089 -34.14 -76.65 -4.31
CA LYS A 1089 -35.16 -76.53 -5.35
C LYS A 1089 -35.77 -75.12 -5.28
N ALA A 1090 -36.33 -74.62 -6.39
CA ALA A 1090 -36.98 -73.31 -6.38
C ALA A 1090 -38.08 -73.20 -5.31
N ASP A 1091 -38.82 -74.30 -5.11
CA ASP A 1091 -39.95 -74.41 -4.18
C ASP A 1091 -39.58 -75.17 -2.90
N ASP A 1092 -38.43 -74.85 -2.33
CA ASP A 1092 -38.11 -75.22 -0.95
C ASP A 1092 -38.09 -74.00 -0.04
N ASP A 1093 -38.35 -74.21 1.25
CA ASP A 1093 -38.27 -73.18 2.29
C ASP A 1093 -36.81 -72.88 2.70
N VAL A 1094 -35.84 -73.07 1.79
CA VAL A 1094 -34.42 -72.80 2.08
C VAL A 1094 -34.07 -71.38 1.66
N GLU A 1095 -33.55 -70.60 2.58
CA GLU A 1095 -33.17 -69.21 2.39
C GLU A 1095 -31.77 -68.94 2.94
N GLU A 1096 -31.19 -67.80 2.55
CA GLU A 1096 -29.96 -67.32 3.15
C GLU A 1096 -30.28 -66.31 4.25
N LEU A 1097 -30.23 -66.77 5.50
CA LEU A 1097 -30.43 -65.93 6.68
C LEU A 1097 -29.12 -65.27 7.15
N ILE A 1098 -29.11 -63.95 7.26
CA ILE A 1098 -27.93 -63.11 7.53
C ILE A 1098 -28.12 -62.31 8.83
N SER A 1099 -27.29 -62.62 9.83
CA SER A 1099 -27.12 -61.81 11.03
C SER A 1099 -25.72 -61.19 11.02
N GLY A 1100 -25.61 -59.93 10.62
CA GLY A 1100 -24.33 -59.24 10.39
C GLY A 1100 -24.06 -59.07 8.90
N ALA A 1101 -23.01 -59.70 8.38
CA ALA A 1101 -22.65 -59.62 6.95
C ALA A 1101 -22.16 -60.96 6.43
N ARG A 1102 -22.51 -61.30 5.19
CA ARG A 1102 -22.04 -62.51 4.49
C ARG A 1102 -21.71 -62.19 3.04
N THR A 1103 -20.61 -62.75 2.55
CA THR A 1103 -20.13 -62.52 1.19
C THR A 1103 -20.46 -63.70 0.29
N TYR A 1104 -20.91 -63.40 -0.92
CA TYR A 1104 -21.31 -64.36 -1.94
C TYR A 1104 -20.50 -64.19 -3.20
N GLU A 1105 -20.18 -65.31 -3.85
CA GLU A 1105 -19.50 -65.38 -5.14
C GLU A 1105 -20.44 -66.06 -6.15
N VAL A 1106 -20.82 -65.33 -7.20
CA VAL A 1106 -21.54 -65.89 -8.35
C VAL A 1106 -20.50 -66.50 -9.27
N LYS A 1107 -20.51 -67.83 -9.41
CA LYS A 1107 -19.56 -68.57 -10.25
C LYS A 1107 -20.28 -69.18 -11.42
N ALA A 1108 -19.63 -69.17 -12.57
CA ALA A 1108 -20.10 -69.83 -13.78
C ALA A 1108 -18.93 -70.53 -14.47
N THR A 1109 -19.23 -71.58 -15.23
CA THR A 1109 -18.25 -72.20 -16.13
C THR A 1109 -18.20 -71.40 -17.42
N VAL A 1110 -17.06 -70.75 -17.68
CA VAL A 1110 -16.77 -70.03 -18.91
C VAL A 1110 -16.28 -71.03 -19.96
N GLY A 1111 -17.05 -71.21 -21.03
CA GLY A 1111 -16.72 -72.00 -22.22
C GLY A 1111 -16.36 -71.11 -23.42
N GLY A 1112 -16.44 -71.68 -24.63
CA GLY A 1112 -16.09 -70.97 -25.88
C GLY A 1112 -14.59 -70.92 -26.17
N THR A 1113 -14.21 -70.37 -27.34
CA THR A 1113 -12.81 -70.24 -27.77
C THR A 1113 -12.31 -68.81 -27.59
N LEU A 1114 -12.02 -68.43 -26.34
CA LEU A 1114 -11.74 -67.03 -25.93
C LEU A 1114 -10.61 -66.34 -26.75
N ALA A 1115 -10.97 -65.28 -27.47
CA ALA A 1115 -10.07 -64.38 -28.18
C ALA A 1115 -9.60 -63.19 -27.30
N SER A 1116 -8.50 -62.53 -27.70
CA SER A 1116 -7.99 -61.36 -26.98
C SER A 1116 -8.99 -60.21 -27.03
N ASN A 1117 -9.24 -59.59 -25.88
CA ASN A 1117 -10.27 -58.57 -25.60
C ASN A 1117 -11.70 -59.08 -25.40
N ASP A 1118 -11.95 -60.38 -25.48
CA ASP A 1118 -13.23 -60.93 -25.03
C ASP A 1118 -13.46 -60.57 -23.58
N ASN A 1119 -14.69 -60.20 -23.26
CA ASN A 1119 -15.06 -59.76 -21.94
C ASN A 1119 -16.42 -60.32 -21.50
N ILE A 1120 -16.56 -60.39 -20.19
CA ILE A 1120 -17.81 -60.65 -19.49
C ILE A 1120 -17.94 -59.58 -18.41
N LEU A 1121 -19.06 -58.89 -18.42
CA LEU A 1121 -19.44 -57.84 -17.50
C LEU A 1121 -20.70 -58.33 -16.77
N ALA A 1122 -20.64 -58.38 -15.44
CA ALA A 1122 -21.77 -58.72 -14.60
C ALA A 1122 -22.20 -57.49 -13.80
N ASP A 1123 -23.50 -57.28 -13.65
CA ASP A 1123 -24.08 -56.19 -12.89
C ASP A 1123 -25.23 -56.68 -12.00
N LEU A 1124 -25.40 -56.01 -10.86
CA LEU A 1124 -26.56 -56.17 -10.00
C LEU A 1124 -27.21 -54.79 -9.93
N GLN A 1125 -28.33 -54.62 -10.63
CA GLN A 1125 -29.05 -53.35 -10.71
C GLN A 1125 -30.45 -53.47 -10.11
N ARG A 1126 -31.00 -52.38 -9.56
CA ARG A 1126 -32.41 -52.34 -9.12
C ARG A 1126 -33.33 -52.27 -10.34
N ASN A 1127 -34.38 -53.09 -10.34
CA ASN A 1127 -35.37 -53.15 -11.42
C ASN A 1127 -36.70 -52.47 -11.09
N THR A 1128 -37.00 -52.21 -9.81
CA THR A 1128 -38.24 -51.51 -9.43
C THR A 1128 -38.04 -50.07 -8.97
N THR A 1129 -38.99 -49.21 -9.34
CA THR A 1129 -39.04 -47.79 -8.94
C THR A 1129 -40.26 -47.44 -8.11
N THR A 1130 -41.09 -48.43 -7.76
CA THR A 1130 -42.33 -48.26 -7.00
C THR A 1130 -42.37 -49.24 -5.85
N HIS A 1131 -42.89 -48.79 -4.70
CA HIS A 1131 -43.15 -49.64 -3.55
C HIS A 1131 -44.22 -50.70 -3.88
N ALA A 1132 -44.00 -51.92 -3.40
CA ALA A 1132 -44.98 -52.99 -3.36
C ALA A 1132 -45.12 -53.49 -1.93
N ALA A 1133 -46.35 -53.79 -1.51
CA ALA A 1133 -46.62 -54.27 -0.15
C ALA A 1133 -45.98 -55.64 0.10
N SER A 1134 -45.59 -55.87 1.35
CA SER A 1134 -45.03 -57.16 1.77
C SER A 1134 -46.04 -58.30 1.57
N ALA A 1135 -45.56 -59.40 1.02
CA ALA A 1135 -46.35 -60.58 0.74
C ALA A 1135 -45.49 -61.85 0.87
N ALA A 1136 -46.09 -63.03 0.69
CA ALA A 1136 -45.37 -64.30 0.73
C ALA A 1136 -44.60 -64.55 -0.56
N PHE A 1137 -43.45 -65.20 -0.45
CA PHE A 1137 -42.69 -65.71 -1.59
C PHE A 1137 -43.25 -67.08 -2.02
N LEU A 1138 -44.30 -67.06 -2.85
CA LEU A 1138 -44.95 -68.27 -3.35
C LEU A 1138 -44.30 -68.72 -4.66
N THR A 1139 -43.56 -69.83 -4.66
CA THR A 1139 -42.96 -70.40 -5.88
C THR A 1139 -43.87 -71.42 -6.56
N ASN A 1140 -44.93 -70.92 -7.19
CA ASN A 1140 -45.37 -71.34 -8.54
C ASN A 1140 -46.22 -70.17 -9.06
N ASP A 1141 -45.95 -69.62 -10.24
CA ASP A 1141 -46.50 -70.20 -11.46
C ASP A 1141 -45.83 -69.63 -12.72
N ASN A 1142 -45.52 -70.48 -13.69
CA ASN A 1142 -45.24 -70.09 -15.09
C ASN A 1142 -46.57 -69.65 -15.79
N SER A 1143 -47.51 -69.05 -15.06
CA SER A 1143 -48.89 -68.75 -15.49
C SER A 1143 -49.23 -67.27 -15.51
N GLY A 1144 -48.29 -66.37 -15.19
CA GLY A 1144 -48.54 -64.92 -15.32
C GLY A 1144 -49.59 -64.35 -14.35
N ASP A 1145 -49.62 -64.84 -13.10
CA ASP A 1145 -50.24 -64.10 -11.98
C ASP A 1145 -49.11 -63.48 -11.14
N ALA A 1146 -49.26 -62.20 -10.77
CA ALA A 1146 -48.18 -61.37 -10.23
C ALA A 1146 -47.78 -61.79 -8.79
N THR A 1147 -46.74 -62.61 -8.67
CA THR A 1147 -46.11 -63.00 -7.41
C THR A 1147 -44.79 -62.23 -7.19
N LEU A 1148 -44.38 -62.03 -5.92
CA LEU A 1148 -43.06 -61.49 -5.55
C LEU A 1148 -41.97 -62.44 -6.11
N GLY A 1149 -41.41 -62.10 -7.26
CA GLY A 1149 -40.46 -62.91 -8.02
C GLY A 1149 -40.41 -62.53 -9.52
N ASP A 1150 -41.43 -61.85 -10.04
CA ASP A 1150 -41.39 -61.28 -11.40
C ASP A 1150 -40.96 -59.80 -11.37
N GLY A 1151 -39.86 -59.47 -12.06
CA GLY A 1151 -39.38 -58.10 -12.24
C GLY A 1151 -38.59 -57.48 -11.08
N HIS A 1152 -38.26 -58.23 -10.01
CA HIS A 1152 -37.39 -57.78 -8.92
C HIS A 1152 -35.97 -58.32 -9.09
N SER A 1153 -34.94 -57.50 -8.85
CA SER A 1153 -33.55 -57.99 -8.92
C SER A 1153 -33.01 -58.55 -7.61
N PHE A 1154 -33.74 -58.36 -6.51
CA PHE A 1154 -33.40 -58.89 -5.20
C PHE A 1154 -34.67 -59.04 -4.36
N VAL A 1155 -34.93 -60.26 -3.87
CA VAL A 1155 -36.09 -60.56 -3.01
C VAL A 1155 -35.60 -60.98 -1.63
N TRP A 1156 -36.10 -60.28 -0.62
CA TRP A 1156 -35.60 -60.37 0.75
C TRP A 1156 -36.73 -60.28 1.77
N SER A 1157 -36.42 -60.61 3.02
CA SER A 1157 -37.32 -60.46 4.16
C SER A 1157 -36.54 -59.96 5.37
N ASP A 1158 -37.21 -59.22 6.24
CA ASP A 1158 -36.69 -58.79 7.53
C ASP A 1158 -36.82 -59.85 8.65
N ALA A 1159 -37.32 -61.06 8.31
CA ALA A 1159 -37.58 -62.18 9.21
C ALA A 1159 -38.34 -61.74 10.47
N SER A 1160 -39.37 -60.92 10.27
CA SER A 1160 -40.21 -60.38 11.34
C SER A 1160 -41.34 -61.32 11.75
N ALA A 1161 -41.70 -62.31 10.94
CA ALA A 1161 -42.70 -63.32 11.29
C ALA A 1161 -42.25 -64.25 12.44
N LEU A 1162 -43.21 -64.75 13.23
CA LEU A 1162 -42.94 -65.64 14.39
C LEU A 1162 -42.45 -67.04 13.98
N SER A 1163 -42.83 -67.50 12.80
CA SER A 1163 -42.42 -68.77 12.19
C SER A 1163 -42.05 -68.48 10.74
N HIS A 1164 -41.00 -67.68 10.56
CA HIS A 1164 -40.54 -67.21 9.26
C HIS A 1164 -40.17 -68.37 8.34
N ASP A 1165 -40.73 -68.33 7.13
CA ASP A 1165 -40.43 -69.19 6.00
C ASP A 1165 -40.81 -68.45 4.70
N THR A 1166 -40.70 -69.09 3.55
CA THR A 1166 -41.05 -68.43 2.28
C THR A 1166 -42.56 -68.13 2.15
N GLY A 1167 -43.41 -68.80 2.93
CA GLY A 1167 -44.86 -68.61 2.96
C GLY A 1167 -45.35 -67.47 3.87
N THR A 1168 -44.47 -66.83 4.66
CA THR A 1168 -44.86 -65.70 5.52
C THR A 1168 -44.96 -64.39 4.76
N THR A 1169 -45.82 -63.46 5.18
CA THR A 1169 -46.09 -62.21 4.43
C THR A 1169 -45.11 -61.07 4.77
N ASP A 1170 -43.87 -61.41 5.11
CA ASP A 1170 -42.78 -60.49 5.46
C ASP A 1170 -41.68 -60.47 4.41
N TRP A 1171 -41.96 -60.86 3.15
CA TRP A 1171 -41.05 -60.71 2.02
C TRP A 1171 -41.33 -59.44 1.21
N GLN A 1172 -40.26 -58.86 0.66
CA GLN A 1172 -40.21 -57.62 -0.10
C GLN A 1172 -39.32 -57.76 -1.34
N GLY A 1173 -39.59 -56.92 -2.33
CA GLY A 1173 -38.72 -56.73 -3.48
C GLY A 1173 -37.59 -55.73 -3.25
N ASP A 1174 -36.94 -55.33 -4.34
CA ASP A 1174 -35.72 -54.52 -4.40
C ASP A 1174 -35.91 -53.00 -4.23
N PHE A 1175 -37.15 -52.53 -4.04
CA PHE A 1175 -37.46 -51.11 -3.91
C PHE A 1175 -36.72 -50.46 -2.73
N LEU A 1176 -35.97 -49.39 -3.00
CA LEU A 1176 -35.15 -48.63 -2.04
C LEU A 1176 -34.09 -49.44 -1.26
N VAL A 1177 -33.84 -50.71 -1.60
CA VAL A 1177 -32.71 -51.47 -1.03
C VAL A 1177 -31.42 -50.71 -1.28
N LYS A 1178 -30.70 -50.45 -0.19
CA LYS A 1178 -29.54 -49.55 -0.23
C LYS A 1178 -28.38 -50.24 -0.92
N ASN A 1179 -27.73 -49.49 -1.82
CA ASN A 1179 -26.58 -49.93 -2.61
C ASN A 1179 -26.84 -51.20 -3.45
N LEU A 1180 -28.08 -51.43 -3.89
CA LEU A 1180 -28.37 -52.57 -4.76
C LEU A 1180 -27.79 -52.40 -6.16
N SER A 1181 -27.93 -51.22 -6.78
CA SER A 1181 -27.24 -50.90 -8.04
C SER A 1181 -25.74 -50.74 -7.80
N LEU A 1182 -25.00 -51.81 -8.04
CA LEU A 1182 -23.56 -51.86 -7.88
C LEU A 1182 -22.85 -51.44 -9.18
N ASN A 1183 -21.55 -51.14 -9.08
CA ASN A 1183 -20.75 -51.01 -10.29
C ASN A 1183 -20.47 -52.40 -10.84
N SER A 1184 -20.44 -52.53 -12.17
CA SER A 1184 -20.19 -53.80 -12.82
C SER A 1184 -18.87 -54.47 -12.41
N TRP A 1185 -18.87 -55.79 -12.43
CA TRP A 1185 -17.66 -56.62 -12.39
C TRP A 1185 -17.26 -56.98 -13.81
N THR A 1186 -15.98 -56.89 -14.15
CA THR A 1186 -15.51 -57.14 -15.51
C THR A 1186 -14.36 -58.14 -15.52
N LEU A 1187 -14.51 -59.18 -16.33
CA LEU A 1187 -13.46 -60.11 -16.71
C LEU A 1187 -13.07 -59.83 -18.16
N VAL A 1188 -11.78 -59.67 -18.45
CA VAL A 1188 -11.27 -59.43 -19.81
C VAL A 1188 -10.18 -60.42 -20.15
N LYS A 1189 -10.19 -60.96 -21.37
CA LYS A 1189 -9.13 -61.81 -21.90
C LYS A 1189 -7.97 -60.91 -22.36
N PRO A 1190 -6.78 -60.97 -21.73
CA PRO A 1190 -5.67 -60.08 -22.02
C PRO A 1190 -5.11 -60.16 -23.44
#